data_AF-A0A1M3N151-F1
#
_entry.id   AF-A0A1M3N151-F1
#
_cell.length_a   1.000
_cell.length_b   1.000
_cell.length_c   1.000
_cell.angle_alpha   90.00
_cell.angle_beta   90.00
_cell.angle_gamma   90.00
#
_symmetry.space_group_name_H-M   'P 1'
#
loop_
_entity.id
_entity.type
_entity.pdbx_description
1 polymer ?
#
loop_
_entity_poly.entity_id
_entity_poly.type
_entity_poly.pdbx_seq_one_letter_code
_entity_poly.pdbx_strand_id
1 'polypeptide(L)'
;MACVLLASASMTGRARFARRALRRHLSVTTVLPLLVACSDASPSSPSSPTPDEPTDDSPPSFDPAPCAHLVGGGRGEHSLASDLGRAHALARYFSVETKPRETDAKLADALDTISPNSPDAVKGYAQRLSGACFAAAGAQALGPSSVTMHDGVAVVVPGTGDLPPITNAKSVAVDLRELPDSPEAHDALERAMVAVVAGDLRLLNAEMRSCNGQPDEVYSLLSTIDITQYACKTTTEKGVVLTGKGTSLPLAVLSAPRMTPLAAWGAITLRARAGAAIIGESISTEIAESRWVGVGDAGLAVRTKRLLLGGKRPVPDVVAADIRTVDPLAHLAKIEQLEVAELSGDAEAARPAIAPLQRPKDWGAESARPGDGRAALIAAYASARTFFSYFDIVGDTVDARLDECLATLDTKPGDRWTIYRTISRFAEALHDGHAGSYDKYRAAAKVYSPVTTLPIGSELVVAISKTPLVHPGDVVISVDGVPAAERVADLSDLISGSPQKKVHIVAEALVPAKDSVVVLRAPDGATRTETLSPSNEASSNFSLFDRPRGMLTDLGAADVYYVCLDTYGKHAPTVEDLPDIRTQMAAARGVVLDMRGYPDAVGWEVLAHVANSDSFGPKMAELMVTPDRREIVPQPTQLLSMWGPAASGYAGPVVVLTGARTQSQAEHWTSFFVSKKRGKIVGGATSGANGTITGVQLPGGFGMTFTGMRVDNADGSPFHSHGIAPDVEVAPTITDLRDGKDTVLLRAIQEIP
;
A
#
# COMPACT_ATOMS: atom_id res chain seq x y z
N MET A 1 -17.20 -21.80 -5.46
CA MET A 1 -18.01 -21.25 -6.58
C MET A 1 -19.16 -20.48 -5.93
N ALA A 2 -19.39 -19.24 -6.33
CA ALA A 2 -20.18 -18.19 -5.64
C ALA A 2 -19.47 -17.54 -4.42
N CYS A 3 -18.72 -16.46 -4.68
CA CYS A 3 -18.32 -15.45 -3.69
C CYS A 3 -18.41 -14.08 -4.35
N VAL A 4 -19.06 -13.13 -3.67
CA VAL A 4 -19.42 -11.76 -4.08
C VAL A 4 -20.67 -11.64 -4.97
N LEU A 5 -21.85 -11.78 -4.34
CA LEU A 5 -23.03 -10.99 -4.68
C LEU A 5 -23.64 -10.56 -3.36
N LEU A 6 -23.50 -9.27 -3.03
CA LEU A 6 -24.52 -8.40 -2.40
C LEU A 6 -23.86 -7.11 -1.88
N ALA A 7 -23.49 -6.21 -2.79
CA ALA A 7 -23.41 -4.77 -2.52
C ALA A 7 -23.26 -3.97 -3.83
N SER A 8 -24.32 -3.87 -4.63
CA SER A 8 -24.50 -2.74 -5.56
C SER A 8 -25.95 -2.65 -6.02
N ALA A 9 -26.73 -1.75 -5.41
CA ALA A 9 -28.03 -1.37 -5.89
C ALA A 9 -27.93 -0.01 -6.61
N SER A 10 -28.00 -0.02 -7.95
CA SER A 10 -28.54 1.10 -8.72
C SER A 10 -28.98 0.64 -10.12
N MET A 11 -30.29 0.72 -10.36
CA MET A 11 -30.96 0.67 -11.68
C MET A 11 -30.53 1.91 -12.51
N THR A 12 -30.54 2.01 -13.85
CA THR A 12 -31.39 1.52 -14.96
C THR A 12 -30.64 1.71 -16.30
N GLY A 13 -31.07 1.04 -17.38
CA GLY A 13 -30.87 1.53 -18.77
C GLY A 13 -30.49 0.48 -19.83
N ARG A 14 -31.48 -0.11 -20.50
CA ARG A 14 -31.33 -1.01 -21.66
C ARG A 14 -31.06 -0.23 -22.97
N ALA A 15 -30.25 -0.78 -23.87
CA ALA A 15 -30.52 -0.81 -25.32
C ALA A 15 -29.65 -1.84 -26.07
N ARG A 16 -30.26 -2.58 -27.00
CA ARG A 16 -29.67 -3.56 -27.93
C ARG A 16 -29.34 -2.90 -29.27
N PHE A 17 -28.30 -3.36 -29.99
CA PHE A 17 -28.37 -4.03 -31.32
C PHE A 17 -27.06 -3.95 -32.18
N ALA A 18 -26.82 -5.07 -32.88
CA ALA A 18 -26.33 -5.26 -34.26
C ALA A 18 -24.87 -4.96 -34.72
N ARG A 19 -24.20 -6.08 -35.06
CA ARG A 19 -23.33 -6.40 -36.21
C ARG A 19 -23.18 -5.36 -37.34
N ARG A 20 -21.94 -5.16 -37.84
CA ARG A 20 -21.46 -5.65 -39.17
C ARG A 20 -19.99 -5.26 -39.45
N ALA A 21 -19.37 -6.13 -40.26
CA ALA A 21 -18.00 -6.09 -40.78
C ALA A 21 -17.79 -5.05 -41.91
N LEU A 22 -16.53 -4.67 -42.20
CA LEU A 22 -15.84 -4.92 -43.48
C LEU A 22 -14.43 -4.27 -43.57
N ARG A 23 -13.46 -5.10 -43.98
CA ARG A 23 -12.47 -4.90 -45.08
C ARG A 23 -11.46 -3.71 -45.10
N ARG A 24 -10.17 -4.14 -45.14
CA ARG A 24 -9.20 -4.09 -46.27
C ARG A 24 -7.99 -3.14 -46.18
N HIS A 25 -6.85 -3.82 -46.38
CA HIS A 25 -5.66 -3.50 -47.18
C HIS A 25 -4.52 -2.62 -46.61
N LEU A 26 -3.46 -3.35 -46.25
CA LEU A 26 -2.04 -2.99 -46.39
C LEU A 26 -1.64 -2.76 -47.85
N SER A 27 -0.67 -1.86 -48.04
CA SER A 27 0.48 -1.86 -48.98
C SER A 27 1.00 -0.41 -49.04
N VAL A 28 2.28 0.00 -49.05
CA VAL A 28 3.63 -0.54 -49.35
C VAL A 28 4.65 0.42 -48.66
N THR A 29 5.67 -0.05 -47.94
CA THR A 29 7.14 -0.02 -48.23
C THR A 29 7.63 1.27 -48.94
N THR A 30 8.72 1.97 -48.58
CA THR A 30 10.16 1.65 -48.82
C THR A 30 11.01 2.81 -48.21
N VAL A 31 11.92 2.56 -47.25
CA VAL A 31 13.41 2.55 -47.31
C VAL A 31 14.13 3.85 -47.78
N LEU A 32 14.93 4.40 -46.83
CA LEU A 32 16.23 5.15 -46.81
C LEU A 32 17.05 5.35 -48.13
N PRO A 33 18.13 6.20 -48.21
CA PRO A 33 19.11 6.58 -47.15
C PRO A 33 19.76 8.01 -47.17
N LEU A 34 20.64 8.19 -46.17
CA LEU A 34 21.73 9.16 -45.88
C LEU A 34 22.33 10.02 -47.02
N LEU A 35 22.84 11.19 -46.61
CA LEU A 35 24.18 11.67 -46.98
C LEU A 35 24.77 12.64 -45.93
N VAL A 36 26.07 12.43 -45.65
CA VAL A 36 26.98 13.19 -44.78
C VAL A 36 27.79 14.17 -45.64
N ALA A 37 28.15 15.34 -45.10
CA ALA A 37 29.34 16.08 -45.51
C ALA A 37 29.89 16.96 -44.37
N CYS A 38 31.19 16.84 -44.11
CA CYS A 38 32.01 17.68 -43.23
C CYS A 38 32.70 18.80 -44.01
N SER A 39 32.97 19.94 -43.34
CA SER A 39 34.10 20.89 -43.53
C SER A 39 33.84 22.08 -42.59
N ASP A 40 34.76 22.88 -42.05
CA ASP A 40 36.20 22.84 -41.78
C ASP A 40 36.41 23.98 -40.76
N ALA A 41 37.43 23.88 -39.91
CA ALA A 41 37.75 24.88 -38.88
C ALA A 41 38.90 25.80 -39.31
N SER A 42 38.86 27.08 -38.92
CA SER A 42 40.04 27.88 -38.53
C SER A 42 39.64 29.20 -37.83
N PRO A 43 40.53 29.79 -37.00
CA PRO A 43 40.17 30.58 -35.83
C PRO A 43 40.32 32.10 -36.03
N SER A 44 39.60 32.90 -35.23
CA SER A 44 39.90 34.33 -35.06
C SER A 44 39.95 34.72 -33.57
N SER A 45 40.98 35.48 -33.23
CA SER A 45 41.43 35.91 -31.91
C SER A 45 40.56 37.07 -31.35
N PRO A 46 40.71 37.43 -30.05
CA PRO A 46 39.68 38.15 -29.29
C PRO A 46 39.75 39.67 -29.49
N SER A 47 38.60 40.30 -29.72
CA SER A 47 38.42 41.74 -29.58
C SER A 47 38.02 42.08 -28.15
N SER A 48 38.81 42.94 -27.51
CA SER A 48 38.52 43.59 -26.23
C SER A 48 37.24 44.44 -26.27
N PRO A 49 36.50 44.57 -25.16
CA PRO A 49 35.16 45.16 -25.14
C PRO A 49 35.20 46.68 -25.20
N THR A 50 34.31 47.25 -26.02
CA THR A 50 33.85 48.64 -25.95
C THR A 50 32.85 48.79 -24.79
N PRO A 51 32.90 49.89 -24.02
CA PRO A 51 31.88 50.19 -23.02
C PRO A 51 30.66 50.87 -23.68
N ASP A 52 29.50 50.63 -23.07
CA ASP A 52 28.18 51.21 -23.36
C ASP A 52 27.41 50.67 -24.58
N GLU A 53 26.92 49.43 -24.45
CA GLU A 53 25.59 49.07 -24.97
C GLU A 53 24.60 49.04 -23.79
N PRO A 54 23.39 49.61 -23.91
CA PRO A 54 22.36 49.43 -22.90
C PRO A 54 22.04 47.94 -22.81
N THR A 55 22.21 47.34 -21.65
CA THR A 55 21.75 45.97 -21.41
C THR A 55 20.24 45.96 -21.65
N ASP A 56 19.81 45.16 -22.61
CA ASP A 56 18.40 44.84 -22.77
C ASP A 56 17.97 44.06 -21.51
N ASP A 57 17.42 44.78 -20.52
CA ASP A 57 16.90 44.22 -19.27
C ASP A 57 15.61 43.39 -19.49
N SER A 58 15.22 43.15 -20.75
CA SER A 58 14.11 42.26 -21.09
C SER A 58 14.47 40.81 -20.74
N PRO A 59 13.63 40.10 -19.96
CA PRO A 59 13.91 38.70 -19.63
C PRO A 59 13.93 37.83 -20.91
N PRO A 60 14.83 36.84 -21.02
CA PRO A 60 14.93 35.93 -22.18
C PRO A 60 13.59 35.22 -22.41
N SER A 61 13.22 34.76 -23.61
CA SER A 61 11.90 34.09 -23.83
C SER A 61 11.59 32.99 -22.80
N PHE A 62 10.33 32.87 -22.37
CA PHE A 62 9.91 31.83 -21.41
C PHE A 62 10.18 30.43 -21.97
N ASP A 63 10.83 29.57 -21.19
CA ASP A 63 11.11 28.19 -21.58
C ASP A 63 9.85 27.35 -21.39
N PRO A 64 9.28 26.73 -22.44
CA PRO A 64 8.10 25.90 -22.27
C PRO A 64 8.36 24.64 -21.42
N ALA A 65 9.62 24.25 -21.17
CA ALA A 65 9.96 23.07 -20.39
C ALA A 65 9.75 23.31 -18.87
N PRO A 66 8.80 22.61 -18.22
CA PRO A 66 8.49 22.85 -16.81
C PRO A 66 9.71 22.71 -15.88
N CYS A 67 10.57 21.73 -16.12
CA CYS A 67 11.73 21.48 -15.26
C CYS A 67 12.77 22.60 -15.27
N ALA A 68 12.78 23.47 -16.29
CA ALA A 68 13.64 24.66 -16.32
C ALA A 68 13.24 25.69 -15.23
N HIS A 69 11.99 25.62 -14.77
CA HIS A 69 11.38 26.56 -13.81
C HIS A 69 11.29 26.01 -12.38
N LEU A 70 11.84 24.82 -12.11
CA LEU A 70 11.78 24.20 -10.79
C LEU A 70 12.91 24.67 -9.87
N VAL A 71 12.56 25.08 -8.65
CA VAL A 71 13.45 25.05 -7.47
C VAL A 71 13.04 23.85 -6.63
N GLY A 72 14.01 23.01 -6.23
CA GLY A 72 13.74 21.88 -5.35
C GLY A 72 13.34 22.32 -3.95
N GLY A 73 12.50 21.53 -3.29
CA GLY A 73 12.15 21.70 -1.88
C GLY A 73 13.23 21.18 -0.94
N GLY A 74 12.83 20.82 0.29
CA GLY A 74 13.72 20.29 1.32
C GLY A 74 14.49 19.03 0.91
N ARG A 75 15.59 18.76 1.64
CA ARG A 75 16.42 17.54 1.48
C ARG A 75 15.62 16.29 1.84
N GLY A 76 16.13 15.13 1.43
CA GLY A 76 15.66 13.86 1.94
C GLY A 76 15.90 13.70 3.45
N GLU A 77 15.00 13.02 4.15
CA GLU A 77 15.04 12.85 5.62
C GLU A 77 15.43 11.43 6.04
N HIS A 78 15.55 10.50 5.09
CA HIS A 78 15.84 9.09 5.35
C HIS A 78 17.08 8.62 4.58
N SER A 79 17.31 7.32 4.53
CA SER A 79 18.31 6.76 3.61
C SER A 79 17.93 7.08 2.16
N LEU A 80 18.93 7.16 1.27
CA LEU A 80 18.70 7.44 -0.15
C LEU A 80 17.71 6.44 -0.79
N ALA A 81 17.77 5.16 -0.41
CA ALA A 81 16.84 4.15 -0.89
C ALA A 81 15.41 4.36 -0.36
N SER A 82 15.24 4.66 0.94
CA SER A 82 13.93 4.94 1.53
C SER A 82 13.28 6.20 0.93
N ASP A 83 14.06 7.27 0.74
CA ASP A 83 13.60 8.49 0.09
C ASP A 83 13.21 8.24 -1.38
N LEU A 84 14.05 7.49 -2.12
CA LEU A 84 13.74 7.06 -3.48
C LEU A 84 12.45 6.23 -3.53
N GLY A 85 12.21 5.38 -2.53
CA GLY A 85 10.97 4.63 -2.40
C GLY A 85 9.74 5.48 -2.13
N ARG A 86 9.88 6.58 -1.37
CA ARG A 86 8.79 7.56 -1.17
C ARG A 86 8.52 8.34 -2.45
N ALA A 87 9.56 8.73 -3.19
CA ALA A 87 9.42 9.37 -4.49
C ALA A 87 8.76 8.41 -5.50
N HIS A 88 9.15 7.13 -5.48
CA HIS A 88 8.55 6.08 -6.30
C HIS A 88 7.09 5.82 -5.94
N ALA A 89 6.71 5.83 -4.65
CA ALA A 89 5.31 5.73 -4.25
C ALA A 89 4.45 6.84 -4.87
N LEU A 90 4.96 8.08 -4.85
CA LEU A 90 4.29 9.22 -5.46
C LEU A 90 4.15 9.04 -6.99
N ALA A 91 5.23 8.64 -7.66
CA ALA A 91 5.21 8.34 -9.10
C ALA A 91 4.25 7.21 -9.45
N ARG A 92 4.31 6.08 -8.73
CA ARG A 92 3.56 4.86 -9.00
C ARG A 92 2.06 5.03 -8.79
N TYR A 93 1.65 5.69 -7.71
CA TYR A 93 0.23 5.74 -7.32
C TYR A 93 -0.46 7.04 -7.64
N PHE A 94 0.25 8.15 -7.80
CA PHE A 94 -0.39 9.46 -7.85
C PHE A 94 -0.02 10.32 -9.05
N SER A 95 1.00 9.94 -9.82
CA SER A 95 1.39 10.69 -11.00
C SER A 95 0.43 10.50 -12.18
N VAL A 96 0.76 11.16 -13.30
CA VAL A 96 0.13 10.94 -14.61
C VAL A 96 0.28 9.51 -15.13
N GLU A 97 1.24 8.74 -14.61
CA GLU A 97 1.38 7.32 -14.95
C GLU A 97 0.15 6.54 -14.45
N THR A 98 -0.41 5.70 -15.31
CA THR A 98 -1.66 4.96 -15.04
C THR A 98 -1.43 3.46 -14.88
N LYS A 99 -0.23 2.97 -15.19
CA LYS A 99 0.10 1.55 -15.20
C LYS A 99 1.28 1.30 -14.27
N PRO A 100 1.06 0.73 -13.09
CA PRO A 100 2.11 0.57 -12.09
C PRO A 100 3.31 -0.21 -12.62
N ARG A 101 3.09 -1.33 -13.31
CA ARG A 101 4.17 -2.15 -13.89
C ARG A 101 5.08 -1.39 -14.86
N GLU A 102 4.55 -0.49 -15.67
CA GLU A 102 5.37 0.33 -16.58
C GLU A 102 6.19 1.36 -15.79
N THR A 103 5.66 1.85 -14.67
CA THR A 103 6.36 2.75 -13.75
C THR A 103 7.48 2.01 -12.99
N ASP A 104 7.20 0.80 -12.54
CA ASP A 104 8.16 -0.08 -11.85
C ASP A 104 9.29 -0.51 -12.80
N ALA A 105 8.99 -0.75 -14.08
CA ALA A 105 9.99 -1.04 -15.12
C ALA A 105 10.93 0.15 -15.38
N LYS A 106 10.40 1.39 -15.41
CA LYS A 106 11.22 2.61 -15.52
C LYS A 106 12.19 2.74 -14.34
N LEU A 107 11.76 2.38 -13.13
CA LEU A 107 12.63 2.33 -11.95
C LEU A 107 13.69 1.23 -12.10
N ALA A 108 13.30 0.02 -12.50
CA ALA A 108 14.23 -1.09 -12.72
C ALA A 108 15.32 -0.73 -13.72
N ASP A 109 14.98 -0.07 -14.83
CA ASP A 109 15.95 0.37 -15.84
C ASP A 109 16.86 1.52 -15.37
N ALA A 110 16.44 2.31 -14.37
CA ALA A 110 17.29 3.31 -13.74
C ALA A 110 18.28 2.68 -12.74
N LEU A 111 17.89 1.56 -12.11
CA LEU A 111 18.63 0.88 -11.05
C LEU A 111 19.45 -0.33 -11.53
N ASP A 112 19.48 -0.60 -12.83
CA ASP A 112 20.17 -1.78 -13.36
C ASP A 112 21.68 -1.73 -13.10
N THR A 113 22.29 -0.57 -13.34
CA THR A 113 23.73 -0.34 -13.09
C THR A 113 24.01 0.66 -11.97
N ILE A 114 22.97 1.34 -11.45
CA ILE A 114 23.10 2.36 -10.41
C ILE A 114 22.51 1.83 -9.12
N SER A 115 23.27 1.89 -8.03
CA SER A 115 22.77 1.55 -6.69
C SER A 115 21.66 2.53 -6.29
N PRO A 116 20.57 2.08 -5.65
CA PRO A 116 19.55 2.97 -5.10
C PRO A 116 20.09 3.88 -3.97
N ASN A 117 21.26 3.56 -3.42
CA ASN A 117 21.99 4.41 -2.48
C ASN A 117 22.93 5.42 -3.17
N SER A 118 22.72 5.69 -4.47
CA SER A 118 23.43 6.73 -5.22
C SER A 118 22.51 7.91 -5.54
N PRO A 119 22.97 9.17 -5.38
CA PRO A 119 22.25 10.35 -5.84
C PRO A 119 21.92 10.33 -7.35
N ASP A 120 22.67 9.58 -8.16
CA ASP A 120 22.40 9.47 -9.60
C ASP A 120 21.14 8.63 -9.90
N ALA A 121 20.70 7.79 -8.96
CA ALA A 121 19.53 6.92 -9.15
C ALA A 121 18.25 7.75 -9.38
N VAL A 122 18.02 8.77 -8.54
CA VAL A 122 16.84 9.63 -8.66
C VAL A 122 16.86 10.44 -9.96
N LYS A 123 18.04 10.89 -10.41
CA LYS A 123 18.20 11.61 -11.68
C LYS A 123 17.88 10.70 -12.88
N GLY A 124 18.45 9.50 -12.91
CA GLY A 124 18.18 8.52 -13.97
C GLY A 124 16.72 8.10 -14.01
N TYR A 125 16.08 7.98 -12.84
CA TYR A 125 14.67 7.65 -12.74
C TYR A 125 13.76 8.78 -13.24
N ALA A 126 14.03 10.03 -12.83
CA ALA A 126 13.28 11.21 -13.26
C ALA A 126 13.20 11.34 -14.79
N GLN A 127 14.31 11.09 -15.49
CA GLN A 127 14.39 11.17 -16.96
C GLN A 127 13.49 10.18 -17.70
N ARG A 128 12.99 9.15 -17.01
CA ARG A 128 12.13 8.10 -17.58
C ARG A 128 10.64 8.31 -17.25
N LEU A 129 10.32 9.22 -16.33
CA LEU A 129 8.96 9.50 -15.90
C LEU A 129 8.33 10.61 -16.73
N SER A 130 7.01 10.50 -16.93
CA SER A 130 6.22 11.61 -17.49
C SER A 130 5.76 12.52 -16.35
N GLY A 131 5.84 13.84 -16.54
CA GLY A 131 5.38 14.80 -15.53
C GLY A 131 6.17 14.76 -14.22
N ALA A 132 7.48 14.53 -14.30
CA ALA A 132 8.37 14.57 -13.15
C ALA A 132 9.68 15.30 -13.48
N CYS A 133 10.17 16.09 -12.52
CA CYS A 133 11.35 16.92 -12.69
C CYS A 133 12.36 16.65 -11.57
N PHE A 134 13.61 16.43 -11.96
CA PHE A 134 14.75 16.35 -11.04
C PHE A 134 15.30 17.75 -10.75
N ALA A 135 15.63 18.02 -9.49
CA ALA A 135 16.39 19.21 -9.10
C ALA A 135 17.29 18.91 -7.90
N ALA A 136 18.28 19.77 -7.66
CA ALA A 136 18.97 19.82 -6.37
C ALA A 136 17.97 20.27 -5.29
N ALA A 137 18.13 19.77 -4.07
CA ALA A 137 17.32 20.20 -2.94
C ALA A 137 17.66 21.66 -2.59
N GLY A 138 16.62 22.44 -2.28
CA GLY A 138 16.76 23.80 -1.79
C GLY A 138 17.28 23.80 -0.35
N ALA A 139 18.25 24.67 -0.06
CA ALA A 139 18.78 24.86 1.30
C ALA A 139 18.02 25.91 2.11
N GLN A 140 16.93 26.46 1.57
CA GLN A 140 16.28 27.63 2.12
C GLN A 140 15.35 27.26 3.28
N ALA A 141 15.75 27.66 4.49
CA ALA A 141 14.86 27.61 5.64
C ALA A 141 13.78 28.68 5.52
N LEU A 142 12.60 28.41 6.08
CA LEU A 142 11.53 29.40 6.16
C LEU A 142 11.95 30.54 7.11
N GLY A 143 12.16 31.73 6.56
CA GLY A 143 12.48 32.94 7.33
C GLY A 143 11.30 33.43 8.20
N PRO A 144 11.50 34.46 9.04
CA PRO A 144 10.40 35.12 9.75
C PRO A 144 9.47 35.84 8.77
N SER A 145 8.18 35.85 9.06
CA SER A 145 7.23 36.64 8.28
C SER A 145 7.54 38.13 8.38
N SER A 146 7.44 38.86 7.26
CA SER A 146 7.71 40.30 7.26
C SER A 146 6.76 41.07 6.35
N VAL A 147 6.57 42.35 6.69
CA VAL A 147 5.88 43.34 5.85
C VAL A 147 6.77 44.57 5.74
N THR A 148 7.18 44.91 4.52
CA THR A 148 8.03 46.08 4.24
C THR A 148 7.29 47.05 3.32
N MET A 149 7.35 48.35 3.62
CA MET A 149 6.69 49.38 2.80
C MET A 149 7.64 49.92 1.73
N HIS A 150 7.17 49.94 0.48
CA HIS A 150 7.87 50.50 -0.68
C HIS A 150 6.94 51.47 -1.41
N ASP A 151 7.13 52.78 -1.23
CA ASP A 151 6.35 53.84 -1.90
C ASP A 151 4.82 53.65 -1.86
N GLY A 152 4.30 53.16 -0.72
CA GLY A 152 2.87 52.90 -0.51
C GLY A 152 2.43 51.47 -0.83
N VAL A 153 3.33 50.61 -1.30
CA VAL A 153 3.09 49.18 -1.49
C VAL A 153 3.58 48.39 -0.28
N ALA A 154 2.74 47.54 0.30
CA ALA A 154 3.15 46.60 1.34
C ALA A 154 3.67 45.31 0.69
N VAL A 155 4.97 45.04 0.82
CA VAL A 155 5.59 43.78 0.38
C VAL A 155 5.53 42.79 1.54
N VAL A 156 4.74 41.74 1.37
CA VAL A 156 4.48 40.68 2.35
C VAL A 156 5.33 39.46 2.00
N VAL A 157 6.21 39.06 2.91
CA VAL A 157 6.98 37.82 2.80
C VAL A 157 6.37 36.79 3.77
N PRO A 158 5.79 35.69 3.27
CA PRO A 158 5.31 34.62 4.14
C PRO A 158 6.46 34.00 4.93
N GLY A 159 6.24 33.71 6.22
CA GLY A 159 7.28 33.15 7.07
C GLY A 159 6.77 32.64 8.41
N THR A 160 7.71 32.29 9.28
CA THR A 160 7.45 31.87 10.66
C THR A 160 6.90 33.03 11.50
N GLY A 161 6.03 32.71 12.46
CA GLY A 161 5.38 33.69 13.33
C GLY A 161 4.14 34.36 12.73
N ASP A 162 3.63 35.36 13.45
CA ASP A 162 2.50 36.18 13.05
C ASP A 162 2.93 37.23 12.02
N LEU A 163 2.10 37.43 11.00
CA LEU A 163 2.33 38.47 10.00
C LEU A 163 2.17 39.86 10.64
N PRO A 164 3.15 40.78 10.49
CA PRO A 164 2.97 42.17 10.88
C PRO A 164 1.74 42.82 10.23
N PRO A 165 1.05 43.76 10.92
CA PRO A 165 -0.16 44.37 10.38
C PRO A 165 0.16 45.25 9.15
N ILE A 166 -0.65 45.09 8.09
CA ILE A 166 -0.57 45.92 6.89
C ILE A 166 -1.31 47.24 7.17
N THR A 167 -0.57 48.35 7.25
CA THR A 167 -1.14 49.67 7.56
C THR A 167 -0.71 50.71 6.52
N ASN A 168 -1.64 51.61 6.15
CA ASN A 168 -1.40 52.70 5.19
C ASN A 168 -0.91 52.27 3.80
N ALA A 169 -1.19 51.03 3.38
CA ALA A 169 -0.85 50.52 2.07
C ALA A 169 -1.91 50.91 1.03
N LYS A 170 -1.45 51.34 -0.14
CA LYS A 170 -2.29 51.57 -1.33
C LYS A 170 -2.48 50.29 -2.15
N SER A 171 -1.50 49.41 -2.10
CA SER A 171 -1.49 48.10 -2.76
C SER A 171 -0.62 47.12 -1.98
N VAL A 172 -0.75 45.83 -2.28
CA VAL A 172 -0.03 44.75 -1.59
C VAL A 172 0.67 43.87 -2.62
N ALA A 173 1.90 43.47 -2.33
CA ALA A 173 2.64 42.48 -3.11
C ALA A 173 3.05 41.31 -2.20
N VAL A 174 2.67 40.09 -2.55
CA VAL A 174 3.14 38.88 -1.85
C VAL A 174 4.40 38.37 -2.53
N ASP A 175 5.52 38.37 -1.82
CA ASP A 175 6.80 37.92 -2.34
C ASP A 175 6.95 36.41 -2.15
N LEU A 176 6.87 35.65 -3.25
CA LEU A 176 6.95 34.19 -3.25
C LEU A 176 8.24 33.67 -3.87
N ARG A 177 9.17 34.56 -4.25
CA ARG A 177 10.40 34.21 -4.98
C ARG A 177 11.26 33.19 -4.24
N GLU A 178 11.33 33.34 -2.92
CA GLU A 178 12.21 32.58 -2.03
C GLU A 178 11.43 31.65 -1.08
N LEU A 179 10.14 31.38 -1.36
CA LEU A 179 9.32 30.56 -0.47
C LEU A 179 9.72 29.07 -0.59
N PRO A 180 10.19 28.41 0.49
CA PRO A 180 10.57 27.00 0.45
C PRO A 180 9.35 26.07 0.36
N ASP A 181 9.58 24.82 -0.04
CA ASP A 181 8.53 23.79 -0.09
C ASP A 181 8.58 22.94 1.19
N SER A 182 7.71 23.26 2.15
CA SER A 182 7.57 22.55 3.44
C SER A 182 6.15 22.73 4.00
N PRO A 183 5.69 21.85 4.90
CA PRO A 183 4.41 22.03 5.59
C PRO A 183 4.29 23.38 6.30
N GLU A 184 5.35 23.83 6.98
CA GLU A 184 5.37 25.10 7.70
C GLU A 184 5.27 26.29 6.75
N ALA A 185 5.88 26.19 5.56
CA ALA A 185 5.78 27.20 4.52
C ALA A 185 4.38 27.24 3.89
N HIS A 186 3.70 26.09 3.79
CA HIS A 186 2.31 26.02 3.34
C HIS A 186 1.41 26.80 4.29
N ASP A 187 1.51 26.52 5.60
CA ASP A 187 0.77 27.25 6.62
C ASP A 187 1.09 28.76 6.61
N ALA A 188 2.36 29.12 6.40
CA ALA A 188 2.79 30.51 6.32
C ALA A 188 2.19 31.24 5.11
N LEU A 189 2.14 30.56 3.96
CA LEU A 189 1.51 31.06 2.75
C LEU A 189 0.00 31.26 2.97
N GLU A 190 -0.71 30.30 3.57
CA GLU A 190 -2.13 30.46 3.89
C GLU A 190 -2.37 31.64 4.85
N ARG A 191 -1.54 31.81 5.88
CA ARG A 191 -1.59 32.99 6.78
C ARG A 191 -1.42 34.29 5.99
N ALA A 192 -0.48 34.34 5.06
CA ALA A 192 -0.28 35.51 4.20
C ALA A 192 -1.49 35.75 3.30
N MET A 193 -2.07 34.72 2.68
CA MET A 193 -3.29 34.83 1.87
C MET A 193 -4.46 35.40 2.68
N VAL A 194 -4.66 34.91 3.91
CA VAL A 194 -5.68 35.41 4.84
C VAL A 194 -5.46 36.89 5.16
N ALA A 195 -4.22 37.33 5.31
CA ALA A 195 -3.92 38.72 5.66
C ALA A 195 -4.09 39.71 4.50
N VAL A 196 -3.90 39.27 3.25
CA VAL A 196 -3.89 40.17 2.08
C VAL A 196 -5.21 40.18 1.31
N VAL A 197 -6.03 39.14 1.42
CA VAL A 197 -7.32 39.05 0.69
C VAL A 197 -8.47 39.56 1.56
N ALA A 198 -9.36 40.34 0.96
CA ALA A 198 -10.63 40.74 1.55
C ALA A 198 -11.71 39.68 1.30
N GLY A 199 -12.36 39.22 2.37
CA GLY A 199 -13.47 38.26 2.30
C GLY A 199 -13.02 36.82 2.02
N ASP A 200 -13.95 35.96 1.64
CA ASP A 200 -13.68 34.53 1.48
C ASP A 200 -12.85 34.21 0.23
N LEU A 201 -11.66 33.65 0.44
CA LEU A 201 -10.81 33.09 -0.61
C LEU A 201 -11.03 31.58 -0.68
N ARG A 202 -11.74 31.11 -1.71
CA ARG A 202 -11.82 29.67 -2.00
C ARG A 202 -10.61 29.24 -2.82
N LEU A 203 -9.76 28.38 -2.27
CA LEU A 203 -8.61 27.82 -2.98
C LEU A 203 -9.04 27.10 -4.28
N LEU A 204 -8.10 26.83 -5.17
CA LEU A 204 -8.39 26.11 -6.42
C LEU A 204 -8.85 24.68 -6.11
N ASN A 205 -9.83 24.19 -6.88
CA ASN A 205 -10.17 22.78 -6.84
C ASN A 205 -9.04 21.98 -7.51
N ALA A 206 -8.84 20.76 -7.08
CA ALA A 206 -7.83 19.87 -7.64
C ALA A 206 -8.46 18.53 -8.03
N GLU A 207 -8.25 18.11 -9.27
CA GLU A 207 -8.48 16.74 -9.69
C GLU A 207 -7.21 15.92 -9.41
N MET A 208 -7.32 14.85 -8.65
CA MET A 208 -6.20 14.00 -8.26
C MET A 208 -6.63 12.55 -8.11
N ARG A 209 -5.68 11.63 -7.95
CA ARG A 209 -5.99 10.23 -7.66
C ARG A 209 -6.16 10.02 -6.16
N SER A 210 -7.25 9.37 -5.76
CA SER A 210 -7.53 8.91 -4.39
C SER A 210 -7.68 7.40 -4.38
N CYS A 211 -7.00 6.74 -3.46
CA CYS A 211 -6.96 5.30 -3.28
C CYS A 211 -7.62 4.93 -1.95
N ASN A 212 -8.48 3.92 -1.91
CA ASN A 212 -9.06 3.39 -0.66
C ASN A 212 -8.30 2.16 -0.10
N GLY A 213 -7.02 2.03 -0.46
CA GLY A 213 -6.12 0.92 -0.17
C GLY A 213 -5.24 0.60 -1.38
N GLN A 214 -4.31 -0.36 -1.23
CA GLN A 214 -3.53 -0.89 -2.36
C GLN A 214 -4.50 -1.65 -3.29
N PRO A 215 -4.68 -1.23 -4.55
CA PRO A 215 -5.43 -2.04 -5.52
C PRO A 215 -4.76 -3.40 -5.66
N ASP A 216 -5.53 -4.49 -5.59
CA ASP A 216 -4.93 -5.81 -5.69
C ASP A 216 -4.35 -6.03 -7.10
N GLU A 217 -3.08 -6.42 -7.16
CA GLU A 217 -2.35 -6.75 -8.38
C GLU A 217 -1.94 -8.23 -8.42
N VAL A 218 -2.12 -8.98 -7.31
CA VAL A 218 -1.61 -10.34 -7.14
C VAL A 218 -2.73 -11.36 -7.07
N TYR A 219 -3.68 -11.21 -6.15
CA TYR A 219 -4.69 -12.23 -5.87
C TYR A 219 -5.62 -12.49 -7.06
N SER A 220 -6.03 -11.42 -7.74
CA SER A 220 -6.84 -11.47 -8.97
C SER A 220 -6.18 -12.25 -10.11
N LEU A 221 -4.88 -12.52 -10.04
CA LEU A 221 -4.15 -13.33 -11.02
C LEU A 221 -3.75 -14.72 -10.51
N LEU A 222 -3.69 -14.93 -9.19
CA LEU A 222 -3.39 -16.24 -8.59
C LEU A 222 -4.64 -17.05 -8.30
N SER A 223 -5.76 -16.38 -8.06
CA SER A 223 -7.03 -16.95 -7.63
C SER A 223 -8.12 -16.63 -8.63
N THR A 224 -9.21 -17.40 -8.58
CA THR A 224 -10.46 -17.06 -9.28
C THR A 224 -11.25 -15.94 -8.58
N ILE A 225 -10.78 -15.50 -7.41
CA ILE A 225 -11.38 -14.43 -6.62
C ILE A 225 -10.77 -13.09 -7.05
N ASP A 226 -11.60 -12.20 -7.60
CA ASP A 226 -11.21 -10.83 -7.94
C ASP A 226 -11.49 -9.89 -6.75
N ILE A 227 -10.43 -9.43 -6.07
CA ILE A 227 -10.52 -8.47 -4.97
C ILE A 227 -10.64 -7.06 -5.57
N THR A 228 -11.88 -6.60 -5.72
CA THR A 228 -12.22 -5.30 -6.34
C THR A 228 -12.48 -4.18 -5.34
N GLN A 229 -12.38 -4.47 -4.04
CA GLN A 229 -12.63 -3.52 -2.97
C GLN A 229 -11.71 -2.29 -3.02
N TYR A 230 -10.44 -2.51 -3.35
CA TYR A 230 -9.41 -1.47 -3.38
C TYR A 230 -9.20 -0.95 -4.80
N ALA A 231 -9.27 0.38 -4.95
CA ALA A 231 -9.07 1.05 -6.21
C ALA A 231 -8.51 2.47 -6.00
N CYS A 232 -7.73 2.91 -6.98
CA CYS A 232 -7.28 4.30 -7.08
C CYS A 232 -8.06 5.00 -8.19
N LYS A 233 -8.99 5.89 -7.80
CA LYS A 233 -9.91 6.59 -8.69
C LYS A 233 -9.56 8.07 -8.75
N THR A 234 -9.93 8.72 -9.85
CA THR A 234 -9.85 10.18 -9.94
C THR A 234 -10.98 10.81 -9.13
N THR A 235 -10.63 11.78 -8.29
CA THR A 235 -11.56 12.54 -7.45
C THR A 235 -11.28 14.03 -7.59
N THR A 236 -12.33 14.84 -7.50
CA THR A 236 -12.18 16.30 -7.42
C THR A 236 -12.29 16.74 -5.97
N GLU A 237 -11.17 17.21 -5.42
CA GLU A 237 -11.13 17.84 -4.12
C GLU A 237 -11.53 19.31 -4.26
N LYS A 238 -12.44 19.77 -3.38
CA LYS A 238 -12.86 21.17 -3.34
C LYS A 238 -11.83 21.96 -2.56
N GLY A 239 -11.41 23.09 -3.11
CA GLY A 239 -10.52 24.00 -2.39
C GLY A 239 -11.15 24.47 -1.08
N VAL A 240 -10.34 24.49 -0.02
CA VAL A 240 -10.71 25.03 1.29
C VAL A 240 -11.07 26.52 1.15
N VAL A 241 -11.96 27.00 2.03
CA VAL A 241 -12.28 28.43 2.12
C VAL A 241 -11.46 29.04 3.24
N LEU A 242 -10.62 30.01 2.88
CA LEU A 242 -9.91 30.85 3.84
C LEU A 242 -10.70 32.15 4.03
N THR A 243 -11.03 32.50 5.27
CA THR A 243 -11.71 33.76 5.57
C THR A 243 -10.67 34.88 5.66
N GLY A 244 -10.59 35.68 4.60
CA GLY A 244 -9.68 36.81 4.50
C GLY A 244 -10.00 37.92 5.51
N LYS A 245 -8.94 38.48 6.07
CA LYS A 245 -8.93 39.61 7.02
C LYS A 245 -8.30 40.86 6.43
N GLY A 246 -7.87 40.81 5.17
CA GLY A 246 -7.28 41.92 4.46
C GLY A 246 -8.30 42.98 4.05
N THR A 247 -7.78 44.11 3.60
CA THR A 247 -8.56 45.16 2.95
C THR A 247 -8.57 44.96 1.43
N SER A 248 -9.62 45.42 0.76
CA SER A 248 -9.72 45.35 -0.70
C SER A 248 -8.73 46.32 -1.37
N LEU A 249 -7.49 45.88 -1.56
CA LEU A 249 -6.41 46.62 -2.20
C LEU A 249 -5.98 45.93 -3.51
N PRO A 250 -5.46 46.66 -4.51
CA PRO A 250 -4.74 46.06 -5.64
C PRO A 250 -3.65 45.11 -5.13
N LEU A 251 -3.65 43.89 -5.65
CA LEU A 251 -2.82 42.79 -5.19
C LEU A 251 -1.87 42.34 -6.30
N ALA A 252 -0.62 42.08 -5.95
CA ALA A 252 0.35 41.44 -6.82
C ALA A 252 1.05 40.28 -6.13
N VAL A 253 1.66 39.41 -6.93
CA VAL A 253 2.58 38.36 -6.51
C VAL A 253 3.91 38.61 -7.21
N LEU A 254 5.00 38.54 -6.45
CA LEU A 254 6.35 38.59 -7.01
C LEU A 254 6.81 37.16 -7.29
N SER A 255 7.12 36.88 -8.55
CA SER A 255 7.60 35.57 -9.01
C SER A 255 9.07 35.62 -9.43
N ALA A 256 9.73 34.48 -9.37
CA ALA A 256 11.12 34.30 -9.80
C ALA A 256 11.17 33.42 -11.05
N PRO A 257 12.27 33.45 -11.84
CA PRO A 257 12.45 32.58 -13.00
C PRO A 257 12.28 31.08 -12.69
N ARG A 258 12.60 30.70 -11.46
CA ARG A 258 12.42 29.35 -10.93
C ARG A 258 11.71 29.45 -9.59
N MET A 259 10.75 28.56 -9.32
CA MET A 259 9.97 28.56 -8.09
C MET A 259 9.82 27.14 -7.54
N THR A 260 9.57 27.03 -6.23
CA THR A 260 9.14 25.77 -5.63
C THR A 260 7.70 25.43 -6.06
N PRO A 261 7.30 24.15 -6.04
CA PRO A 261 5.91 23.75 -6.29
C PRO A 261 4.90 24.52 -5.43
N LEU A 262 5.20 24.70 -4.13
CA LEU A 262 4.35 25.48 -3.22
C LEU A 262 4.22 26.96 -3.65
N ALA A 263 5.34 27.61 -3.98
CA ALA A 263 5.35 29.01 -4.39
C ALA A 263 4.57 29.22 -5.71
N ALA A 264 4.78 28.33 -6.68
CA ALA A 264 4.06 28.35 -7.95
C ALA A 264 2.54 28.14 -7.73
N TRP A 265 2.15 27.20 -6.87
CA TRP A 265 0.76 26.98 -6.49
C TRP A 265 0.13 28.20 -5.82
N GLY A 266 0.85 28.84 -4.89
CA GLY A 266 0.40 30.05 -4.20
C GLY A 266 0.13 31.20 -5.15
N ALA A 267 1.06 31.44 -6.07
CA ALA A 267 0.97 32.49 -7.07
C ALA A 267 -0.22 32.28 -8.03
N ILE A 268 -0.38 31.06 -8.56
CA ILE A 268 -1.52 30.72 -9.44
C ILE A 268 -2.84 30.84 -8.68
N THR A 269 -2.88 30.44 -7.41
CA THR A 269 -4.09 30.56 -6.58
C THR A 269 -4.48 32.01 -6.37
N LEU A 270 -3.53 32.89 -5.99
CA LEU A 270 -3.80 34.32 -5.81
C LEU A 270 -4.20 34.99 -7.14
N ARG A 271 -3.57 34.62 -8.25
CA ARG A 271 -4.00 35.07 -9.59
C ARG A 271 -5.45 34.68 -9.88
N ALA A 272 -5.76 33.39 -9.73
CA ALA A 272 -7.04 32.84 -10.14
C ALA A 272 -8.22 33.21 -9.23
N ARG A 273 -7.96 33.54 -7.96
CA ARG A 273 -8.99 33.69 -6.93
C ARG A 273 -9.06 35.07 -6.30
N ALA A 274 -7.98 35.83 -6.35
CA ALA A 274 -7.90 37.18 -5.80
C ALA A 274 -7.56 38.24 -6.88
N GLY A 275 -7.45 37.85 -8.16
CA GLY A 275 -7.12 38.77 -9.24
C GLY A 275 -5.73 39.40 -9.10
N ALA A 276 -4.79 38.71 -8.44
CA ALA A 276 -3.45 39.24 -8.24
C ALA A 276 -2.70 39.40 -9.57
N ALA A 277 -2.04 40.54 -9.77
CA ALA A 277 -1.07 40.70 -10.84
C ALA A 277 0.18 39.84 -10.57
N ILE A 278 0.83 39.33 -11.60
CA ILE A 278 2.12 38.63 -11.49
C ILE A 278 3.19 39.56 -12.04
N ILE A 279 4.17 39.91 -11.20
CA ILE A 279 5.33 40.73 -11.53
C ILE A 279 6.58 39.87 -11.36
N GLY A 280 7.31 39.64 -12.44
CA GLY A 280 8.47 38.73 -12.44
C GLY A 280 8.46 37.81 -13.65
N GLU A 281 8.48 36.50 -13.43
CA GLU A 281 8.39 35.50 -14.50
C GLU A 281 6.97 34.88 -14.58
N SER A 282 6.61 34.39 -15.77
CA SER A 282 5.41 33.56 -15.96
C SER A 282 5.55 32.23 -15.20
N ILE A 283 4.42 31.62 -14.86
CA ILE A 283 4.42 30.49 -13.92
C ILE A 283 3.99 29.22 -14.64
N SER A 284 4.81 28.17 -14.55
CA SER A 284 4.47 26.85 -15.04
C SER A 284 3.44 26.19 -14.12
N THR A 285 2.27 25.86 -14.67
CA THR A 285 1.20 25.19 -13.92
C THR A 285 1.56 23.76 -13.56
N GLU A 286 2.41 23.09 -14.35
CA GLU A 286 2.91 21.76 -14.02
C GLU A 286 3.74 21.75 -12.72
N ILE A 287 4.54 22.80 -12.47
CA ILE A 287 5.26 22.96 -11.20
C ILE A 287 4.30 23.17 -10.04
N ALA A 288 3.27 24.01 -10.19
CA ALA A 288 2.20 24.20 -9.19
C ALA A 288 1.34 22.95 -8.92
N GLU A 289 1.29 22.03 -9.89
CA GLU A 289 0.58 20.76 -9.81
C GLU A 289 1.46 19.61 -9.29
N SER A 290 2.72 19.90 -9.00
CA SER A 290 3.70 18.93 -8.52
C SER A 290 3.81 18.91 -7.01
N ARG A 291 4.26 17.76 -6.49
CA ARG A 291 4.67 17.58 -5.11
C ARG A 291 6.12 17.17 -5.07
N TRP A 292 6.90 17.85 -4.23
CA TRP A 292 8.31 17.57 -4.04
C TRP A 292 8.54 16.40 -3.08
N VAL A 293 9.53 15.55 -3.40
CA VAL A 293 10.10 14.56 -2.49
C VAL A 293 11.62 14.66 -2.55
N GLY A 294 12.23 15.00 -1.42
CA GLY A 294 13.69 15.02 -1.27
C GLY A 294 14.28 13.61 -1.28
N VAL A 295 15.44 13.45 -1.90
CA VAL A 295 16.25 12.22 -1.93
C VAL A 295 17.71 12.64 -1.72
N GLY A 296 18.16 12.59 -0.47
CA GLY A 296 19.43 13.19 -0.05
C GLY A 296 19.48 14.68 -0.41
N ASP A 297 20.51 15.10 -1.15
CA ASP A 297 20.74 16.50 -1.54
C ASP A 297 20.07 16.89 -2.86
N ALA A 298 19.21 16.03 -3.40
CA ALA A 298 18.42 16.26 -4.58
C ALA A 298 16.96 15.83 -4.34
N GLY A 299 16.16 15.70 -5.39
CA GLY A 299 14.82 15.16 -5.27
C GLY A 299 14.04 15.16 -6.57
N LEU A 300 12.76 14.82 -6.44
CA LEU A 300 11.82 14.70 -7.54
C LEU A 300 10.57 15.53 -7.24
N ALA A 301 10.23 16.45 -8.14
CA ALA A 301 8.89 17.02 -8.22
C ALA A 301 8.04 16.11 -9.11
N VAL A 302 6.98 15.51 -8.58
CA VAL A 302 6.05 14.65 -9.34
C VAL A 302 4.72 15.35 -9.47
N ARG A 303 4.22 15.51 -10.70
CA ARG A 303 2.89 16.05 -10.96
C ARG A 303 1.80 15.09 -10.51
N THR A 304 1.02 15.49 -9.50
CA THR A 304 0.07 14.59 -8.79
C THR A 304 -1.37 15.06 -8.86
N LYS A 305 -1.61 16.29 -9.33
CA LYS A 305 -2.94 16.88 -9.41
C LYS A 305 -3.11 17.71 -10.68
N ARG A 306 -4.36 18.10 -10.95
CA ARG A 306 -4.75 19.05 -11.99
C ARG A 306 -5.60 20.16 -11.36
N LEU A 307 -5.11 21.38 -11.40
CA LEU A 307 -5.78 22.55 -10.83
C LEU A 307 -6.92 23.02 -11.74
N LEU A 308 -8.06 23.35 -11.13
CA LEU A 308 -9.29 23.67 -11.84
C LEU A 308 -9.85 25.06 -11.50
N LEU A 309 -10.09 25.85 -12.55
CA LEU A 309 -10.85 27.10 -12.58
C LEU A 309 -12.36 26.80 -12.62
N GLY A 310 -13.16 27.55 -11.86
CA GLY A 310 -14.62 27.35 -11.78
C GLY A 310 -15.05 25.94 -11.36
N GLY A 311 -14.11 25.14 -10.81
CA GLY A 311 -14.31 23.75 -10.41
C GLY A 311 -14.42 22.74 -11.54
N LYS A 312 -14.18 23.12 -12.81
CA LYS A 312 -14.31 22.21 -13.96
C LYS A 312 -13.24 22.39 -15.04
N ARG A 313 -12.77 23.62 -15.27
CA ARG A 313 -11.84 23.93 -16.37
C ARG A 313 -10.40 23.86 -15.88
N PRO A 314 -9.46 23.24 -16.60
CA PRO A 314 -8.06 23.25 -16.19
C PRO A 314 -7.49 24.68 -16.21
N VAL A 315 -6.58 24.98 -15.28
CA VAL A 315 -5.71 26.17 -15.39
C VAL A 315 -4.87 26.04 -16.69
N PRO A 316 -4.53 27.11 -17.43
CA PRO A 316 -3.64 27.03 -18.59
C PRO A 316 -2.26 26.43 -18.25
N ASP A 317 -1.50 25.93 -19.23
CA ASP A 317 -0.17 25.32 -18.96
C ASP A 317 0.85 26.32 -18.41
N VAL A 318 0.73 27.58 -18.84
CA VAL A 318 1.52 28.71 -18.36
C VAL A 318 0.58 29.83 -17.96
N VAL A 319 0.74 30.36 -16.74
CA VAL A 319 0.08 31.58 -16.28
C VAL A 319 1.03 32.74 -16.54
N ALA A 320 0.68 33.58 -17.52
CA ALA A 320 1.52 34.69 -17.96
C ALA A 320 1.69 35.75 -16.85
N ALA A 321 2.91 36.30 -16.73
CA ALA A 321 3.16 37.50 -15.94
C ALA A 321 2.54 38.73 -16.60
N ASP A 322 1.91 39.62 -15.83
CA ASP A 322 1.41 40.90 -16.36
C ASP A 322 2.56 41.88 -16.59
N ILE A 323 3.60 41.81 -15.75
CA ILE A 323 4.88 42.49 -15.97
C ILE A 323 5.98 41.45 -15.91
N ARG A 324 6.58 41.17 -17.06
CA ARG A 324 7.73 40.27 -17.14
C ARG A 324 9.03 41.02 -16.89
N THR A 325 9.77 40.68 -15.83
CA THR A 325 11.01 41.38 -15.43
C THR A 325 11.93 40.50 -14.58
N VAL A 326 13.23 40.79 -14.60
CA VAL A 326 14.22 40.19 -13.69
C VAL A 326 14.31 40.91 -12.34
N ASP A 327 13.77 42.13 -12.23
CA ASP A 327 13.67 42.91 -10.98
C ASP A 327 12.22 43.29 -10.66
N PRO A 328 11.45 42.40 -10.00
CA PRO A 328 10.06 42.67 -9.65
C PRO A 328 9.86 43.87 -8.73
N LEU A 329 10.84 44.17 -7.86
CA LEU A 329 10.70 45.23 -6.86
C LEU A 329 10.73 46.63 -7.51
N ALA A 330 11.45 46.79 -8.62
CA ALA A 330 11.46 48.04 -9.39
C ALA A 330 10.10 48.38 -10.03
N HIS A 331 9.16 47.42 -10.09
CA HIS A 331 7.86 47.59 -10.76
C HIS A 331 6.67 47.68 -9.80
N LEU A 332 6.89 47.72 -8.48
CA LEU A 332 5.83 47.77 -7.47
C LEU A 332 4.87 48.97 -7.67
N ALA A 333 5.39 50.14 -8.06
CA ALA A 333 4.58 51.34 -8.27
C ALA A 333 3.52 51.18 -9.39
N LYS A 334 3.64 50.16 -10.23
CA LYS A 334 2.71 49.90 -11.34
C LYS A 334 1.47 49.10 -10.92
N ILE A 335 1.46 48.48 -9.73
CA ILE A 335 0.37 47.58 -9.29
C ILE A 335 -1.01 48.25 -9.36
N GLU A 336 -1.12 49.51 -8.93
CA GLU A 336 -2.39 50.25 -8.93
C GLU A 336 -2.93 50.54 -10.35
N GLN A 337 -2.09 50.40 -11.38
CA GLN A 337 -2.40 50.75 -12.78
C GLN A 337 -2.62 49.51 -13.65
N LEU A 338 -2.41 48.30 -13.11
CA LEU A 338 -2.52 47.07 -13.89
C LEU A 338 -3.97 46.61 -14.03
N GLU A 339 -4.40 46.41 -15.26
CA GLU A 339 -5.63 45.69 -15.57
C GLU A 339 -5.31 44.19 -15.66
N VAL A 340 -5.64 43.46 -14.59
CA VAL A 340 -5.42 42.02 -14.50
C VAL A 340 -6.49 41.28 -15.30
N ALA A 341 -6.07 40.66 -16.41
CA ALA A 341 -6.94 39.80 -17.19
C ALA A 341 -7.38 38.57 -16.38
N GLU A 342 -8.69 38.29 -16.37
CA GLU A 342 -9.22 37.05 -15.78
C GLU A 342 -8.59 35.85 -16.48
N LEU A 343 -8.19 34.83 -15.70
CA LEU A 343 -7.75 33.56 -16.26
C LEU A 343 -8.93 32.88 -16.97
N SER A 344 -9.03 33.04 -18.28
CA SER A 344 -10.02 32.34 -19.10
C SER A 344 -9.59 30.88 -19.32
N GLY A 345 -10.48 29.95 -18.98
CA GLY A 345 -10.26 28.52 -19.14
C GLY A 345 -10.52 28.01 -20.57
N ASP A 346 -10.43 28.89 -21.57
CA ASP A 346 -10.77 28.57 -22.97
C ASP A 346 -9.56 28.07 -23.76
N ALA A 347 -8.36 28.20 -23.20
CA ALA A 347 -7.16 27.55 -23.71
C ALA A 347 -7.15 26.06 -23.29
N GLU A 348 -7.06 25.16 -24.26
CA GLU A 348 -6.92 23.72 -24.00
C GLU A 348 -5.56 23.47 -23.32
N ALA A 349 -5.58 23.05 -22.05
CA ALA A 349 -4.38 22.62 -21.35
C ALA A 349 -3.85 21.33 -21.99
N ALA A 350 -2.67 21.40 -22.61
CA ALA A 350 -2.07 20.29 -23.34
C ALA A 350 -1.51 19.21 -22.41
N ARG A 351 -1.25 19.55 -21.14
CA ARG A 351 -0.73 18.60 -20.15
C ARG A 351 -1.71 17.44 -19.85
N PRO A 352 -1.21 16.20 -19.66
CA PRO A 352 -2.05 15.02 -19.45
C PRO A 352 -3.03 15.15 -18.27
N ALA A 353 -4.20 14.52 -18.35
CA ALA A 353 -5.12 14.42 -17.21
C ALA A 353 -4.63 13.39 -16.17
N ILE A 354 -5.07 13.54 -14.91
CA ILE A 354 -4.85 12.52 -13.87
C ILE A 354 -5.95 11.46 -13.99
N ALA A 355 -5.61 10.30 -14.54
CA ALA A 355 -6.55 9.21 -14.78
C ALA A 355 -6.52 8.15 -13.67
N PRO A 356 -7.55 7.29 -13.53
CA PRO A 356 -7.54 6.16 -12.60
C PRO A 356 -6.38 5.18 -12.85
N LEU A 357 -5.94 4.50 -11.79
CA LEU A 357 -4.89 3.48 -11.91
C LEU A 357 -5.45 2.21 -12.55
N GLN A 358 -4.69 1.61 -13.45
CA GLN A 358 -5.05 0.38 -14.15
C GLN A 358 -4.32 -0.80 -13.53
N ARG A 359 -5.07 -1.75 -12.96
CA ARG A 359 -4.52 -3.00 -12.45
C ARG A 359 -3.81 -3.77 -13.57
N PRO A 360 -2.64 -4.39 -13.33
CA PRO A 360 -2.03 -5.30 -14.28
C PRO A 360 -2.98 -6.46 -14.62
N LYS A 361 -2.87 -6.98 -15.85
CA LYS A 361 -3.69 -8.11 -16.34
C LYS A 361 -2.93 -9.44 -16.42
N ASP A 362 -1.62 -9.39 -16.19
CA ASP A 362 -0.70 -10.52 -16.25
C ASP A 362 0.54 -10.21 -15.38
N TRP A 363 1.39 -11.21 -15.17
CA TRP A 363 2.58 -11.13 -14.30
C TRP A 363 3.83 -10.53 -14.96
N GLY A 364 3.76 -10.15 -16.24
CA GLY A 364 4.92 -9.73 -17.02
C GLY A 364 5.76 -10.92 -17.50
N ALA A 365 7.05 -10.69 -17.71
CA ALA A 365 8.02 -11.71 -18.09
C ALA A 365 8.93 -12.06 -16.89
N GLU A 366 9.48 -13.28 -16.90
CA GLU A 366 10.48 -13.69 -15.93
C GLU A 366 11.75 -12.86 -16.12
N SER A 367 12.25 -12.28 -15.03
CA SER A 367 13.53 -11.59 -15.05
C SER A 367 14.17 -11.62 -13.66
N ALA A 368 15.50 -11.58 -13.66
CA ALA A 368 16.32 -11.42 -12.47
C ALA A 368 17.48 -10.46 -12.78
N ARG A 369 17.24 -9.37 -13.54
CA ARG A 369 18.28 -8.34 -13.67
C ARG A 369 18.50 -7.67 -12.30
N PRO A 370 19.71 -7.16 -12.03
CA PRO A 370 19.97 -6.41 -10.79
C PRO A 370 18.96 -5.26 -10.58
N GLY A 371 18.61 -4.53 -11.65
CA GLY A 371 17.62 -3.47 -11.60
C GLY A 371 16.22 -3.95 -11.21
N ASP A 372 15.80 -5.11 -11.71
CA ASP A 372 14.49 -5.69 -11.36
C ASP A 372 14.44 -6.09 -9.88
N GLY A 373 15.50 -6.69 -9.34
CA GLY A 373 15.57 -7.04 -7.92
C GLY A 373 15.52 -5.81 -6.99
N ARG A 374 16.28 -4.76 -7.31
CA ARG A 374 16.28 -3.49 -6.56
C ARG A 374 14.93 -2.78 -6.63
N ALA A 375 14.35 -2.68 -7.83
CA ALA A 375 13.04 -2.08 -8.02
C ALA A 375 11.92 -2.90 -7.36
N ALA A 376 12.04 -4.22 -7.27
CA ALA A 376 11.11 -5.06 -6.51
C ALA A 376 11.06 -4.71 -5.03
N LEU A 377 12.21 -4.51 -4.38
CA LEU A 377 12.22 -4.07 -2.98
C LEU A 377 11.69 -2.65 -2.80
N ILE A 378 12.04 -1.73 -3.70
CA ILE A 378 11.56 -0.35 -3.63
C ILE A 378 10.05 -0.26 -3.88
N ALA A 379 9.50 -1.05 -4.81
CA ALA A 379 8.06 -1.12 -5.07
C ALA A 379 7.31 -1.78 -3.90
N ALA A 380 7.87 -2.83 -3.29
CA ALA A 380 7.34 -3.44 -2.07
C ALA A 380 7.28 -2.42 -0.92
N TYR A 381 8.37 -1.69 -0.72
CA TYR A 381 8.46 -0.60 0.25
C TYR A 381 7.46 0.51 -0.04
N ALA A 382 7.39 0.99 -1.28
CA ALA A 382 6.46 2.03 -1.70
C ALA A 382 5.00 1.65 -1.41
N SER A 383 4.63 0.40 -1.70
CA SER A 383 3.28 -0.11 -1.41
C SER A 383 3.01 -0.20 0.10
N ALA A 384 3.92 -0.81 0.87
CA ALA A 384 3.76 -0.95 2.31
C ALA A 384 3.70 0.41 3.02
N ARG A 385 4.62 1.33 2.73
CA ARG A 385 4.66 2.68 3.33
C ARG A 385 3.41 3.49 3.01
N THR A 386 2.81 3.28 1.84
CA THR A 386 1.58 3.98 1.41
C THR A 386 0.33 3.37 2.02
N PHE A 387 0.23 2.03 2.07
CA PHE A 387 -1.04 1.34 2.30
C PHE A 387 -1.12 0.45 3.53
N PHE A 388 0.00 0.12 4.18
CA PHE A 388 -0.03 -0.73 5.38
C PHE A 388 -0.41 0.09 6.62
N SER A 389 -1.52 -0.28 7.28
CA SER A 389 -2.20 0.53 8.29
C SER A 389 -1.85 0.21 9.75
N TYR A 390 -0.86 -0.65 9.99
CA TYR A 390 -0.59 -1.24 11.30
C TYR A 390 0.80 -0.95 11.87
N PHE A 391 1.56 -0.01 11.30
CA PHE A 391 2.87 0.40 11.86
C PHE A 391 2.77 0.90 13.31
N ASP A 392 1.63 1.44 13.72
CA ASP A 392 1.34 1.84 15.10
C ASP A 392 1.22 0.65 16.08
N ILE A 393 0.98 -0.56 15.57
CA ILE A 393 0.83 -1.79 16.36
C ILE A 393 2.11 -2.61 16.33
N VAL A 394 2.71 -2.78 15.15
CA VAL A 394 3.85 -3.71 14.95
C VAL A 394 5.21 -3.02 14.98
N GLY A 395 5.23 -1.69 15.01
CA GLY A 395 6.44 -0.88 14.88
C GLY A 395 6.79 -0.55 13.44
N ASP A 396 7.45 0.60 13.26
CA ASP A 396 7.86 1.10 11.94
C ASP A 396 9.35 0.85 11.70
N THR A 397 9.68 -0.31 11.14
CA THR A 397 11.07 -0.75 10.89
C THR A 397 11.41 -0.92 9.40
N VAL A 398 10.46 -0.59 8.50
CA VAL A 398 10.59 -0.91 7.07
C VAL A 398 11.67 -0.10 6.35
N ASP A 399 12.07 1.07 6.87
CA ASP A 399 13.20 1.84 6.32
C ASP A 399 14.51 1.06 6.50
N ALA A 400 14.83 0.68 7.75
CA ALA A 400 16.03 -0.11 8.05
C ALA A 400 16.00 -1.49 7.36
N ARG A 401 14.81 -2.11 7.27
CA ARG A 401 14.66 -3.40 6.58
C ARG A 401 14.85 -3.29 5.07
N LEU A 402 14.45 -2.18 4.44
CA LEU A 402 14.74 -1.93 3.02
C LEU A 402 16.25 -1.88 2.78
N ASP A 403 16.98 -1.13 3.60
CA ASP A 403 18.43 -0.99 3.49
C ASP A 403 19.16 -2.34 3.67
N GLU A 404 18.76 -3.13 4.68
CA GLU A 404 19.26 -4.50 4.92
C GLU A 404 19.06 -5.41 3.70
N CYS A 405 17.85 -5.42 3.14
CA CYS A 405 17.51 -6.27 2.01
C CYS A 405 18.24 -5.84 0.72
N LEU A 406 18.37 -4.54 0.47
CA LEU A 406 19.12 -4.02 -0.68
C LEU A 406 20.62 -4.35 -0.58
N ALA A 407 21.22 -4.20 0.60
CA ALA A 407 22.61 -4.59 0.83
C ALA A 407 22.82 -6.09 0.55
N THR A 408 21.86 -6.94 0.95
CA THR A 408 21.90 -8.37 0.64
C THR A 408 21.85 -8.64 -0.86
N LEU A 409 20.97 -7.96 -1.61
CA LEU A 409 20.90 -8.11 -3.07
C LEU A 409 22.22 -7.73 -3.77
N ASP A 410 22.91 -6.70 -3.29
CA ASP A 410 24.17 -6.25 -3.89
C ASP A 410 25.31 -7.27 -3.72
N THR A 411 25.20 -8.22 -2.77
CA THR A 411 26.18 -9.31 -2.64
C THR A 411 26.01 -10.41 -3.70
N LYS A 412 24.80 -10.59 -4.23
CA LYS A 412 24.44 -11.62 -5.23
C LYS A 412 23.47 -11.04 -6.26
N PRO A 413 23.90 -10.03 -7.04
CA PRO A 413 23.02 -9.33 -7.96
C PRO A 413 22.54 -10.30 -9.04
N GLY A 414 21.23 -10.29 -9.28
CA GLY A 414 20.56 -11.09 -10.28
C GLY A 414 20.34 -12.57 -9.96
N ASP A 415 20.59 -12.99 -8.72
CA ASP A 415 20.15 -14.31 -8.25
C ASP A 415 18.66 -14.29 -7.88
N ARG A 416 17.83 -14.98 -8.69
CA ARG A 416 16.36 -15.00 -8.52
C ARG A 416 15.93 -15.46 -7.13
N TRP A 417 16.63 -16.45 -6.58
CA TRP A 417 16.33 -16.99 -5.25
C TRP A 417 16.66 -15.99 -4.12
N THR A 418 17.79 -15.30 -4.23
CA THR A 418 18.14 -14.20 -3.31
C THR A 418 17.11 -13.09 -3.39
N ILE A 419 16.63 -12.71 -4.59
CA ILE A 419 15.54 -11.72 -4.74
C ILE A 419 14.28 -12.16 -3.99
N TYR A 420 13.78 -13.36 -4.26
CA TYR A 420 12.61 -13.89 -3.56
C TYR A 420 12.79 -13.88 -2.03
N ARG A 421 13.94 -14.34 -1.53
CA ARG A 421 14.25 -14.36 -0.09
C ARG A 421 14.31 -12.96 0.51
N THR A 422 14.89 -11.98 -0.18
CA THR A 422 14.93 -10.59 0.31
C THR A 422 13.55 -9.94 0.32
N ILE A 423 12.65 -10.30 -0.61
CA ILE A 423 11.25 -9.86 -0.56
C ILE A 423 10.54 -10.48 0.65
N SER A 424 10.74 -11.77 0.93
CA SER A 424 10.22 -12.41 2.15
C SER A 424 10.79 -11.78 3.42
N ARG A 425 12.09 -11.50 3.44
CA ARG A 425 12.74 -10.79 4.54
C ARG A 425 12.18 -9.38 4.73
N PHE A 426 11.86 -8.66 3.65
CA PHE A 426 11.19 -7.37 3.74
C PHE A 426 9.77 -7.50 4.29
N ALA A 427 8.98 -8.42 3.75
CA ALA A 427 7.59 -8.67 4.18
C ALA A 427 7.47 -9.11 5.65
N GLU A 428 8.50 -9.77 6.19
CA GLU A 428 8.57 -10.14 7.61
C GLU A 428 8.46 -8.94 8.55
N ALA A 429 9.01 -7.78 8.17
CA ALA A 429 8.95 -6.55 8.98
C ALA A 429 7.54 -5.96 9.12
N LEU A 430 6.56 -6.48 8.36
CA LEU A 430 5.15 -6.10 8.52
C LEU A 430 4.46 -6.84 9.68
N HIS A 431 5.05 -7.92 10.19
CA HIS A 431 4.46 -8.77 11.24
C HIS A 431 2.98 -9.11 11.01
N ASP A 432 2.63 -9.36 9.75
CA ASP A 432 1.27 -9.49 9.25
C ASP A 432 1.02 -10.92 8.75
N GLY A 433 -0.01 -11.59 9.27
CA GLY A 433 -0.32 -12.98 8.91
C GLY A 433 -0.87 -13.15 7.48
N HIS A 434 -1.20 -12.05 6.79
CA HIS A 434 -1.50 -12.02 5.35
C HIS A 434 -0.28 -11.72 4.48
N ALA A 435 0.85 -11.34 5.08
CA ALA A 435 2.03 -10.99 4.31
C ALA A 435 2.73 -12.24 3.77
N GLY A 436 2.79 -12.32 2.44
CA GLY A 436 3.37 -13.42 1.69
C GLY A 436 4.14 -12.93 0.48
N SER A 437 5.12 -13.72 0.04
CA SER A 437 5.94 -13.43 -1.14
C SER A 437 5.73 -14.48 -2.21
N TYR A 438 5.66 -14.04 -3.46
CA TYR A 438 5.33 -14.87 -4.60
C TYR A 438 6.40 -14.77 -5.68
N ASP A 439 6.67 -15.91 -6.31
CA ASP A 439 7.44 -16.01 -7.54
C ASP A 439 6.58 -16.80 -8.53
N LYS A 440 6.08 -16.13 -9.58
CA LYS A 440 5.18 -16.73 -10.57
C LYS A 440 5.84 -17.83 -11.41
N TYR A 441 7.16 -17.78 -11.55
CA TYR A 441 7.95 -18.67 -12.40
C TYR A 441 8.63 -19.78 -11.61
N ARG A 442 8.63 -19.68 -10.27
CA ARG A 442 8.95 -20.80 -9.41
C ARG A 442 7.97 -21.94 -9.66
N ALA A 443 8.51 -23.10 -10.00
CA ALA A 443 7.72 -24.31 -10.16
C ALA A 443 6.96 -24.58 -8.85
N ALA A 444 5.64 -24.77 -8.97
CA ALA A 444 4.83 -25.21 -7.84
C ALA A 444 5.43 -26.51 -7.29
N ALA A 445 5.58 -26.59 -5.97
CA ALA A 445 6.07 -27.79 -5.32
C ALA A 445 5.11 -28.95 -5.66
N LYS A 446 5.61 -29.95 -6.39
CA LYS A 446 4.87 -31.20 -6.68
C LYS A 446 5.09 -32.27 -5.61
N VAL A 447 5.92 -31.94 -4.64
CA VAL A 447 6.30 -32.80 -3.53
C VAL A 447 6.21 -31.99 -2.24
N TYR A 448 5.92 -32.67 -1.15
CA TYR A 448 5.64 -32.10 0.16
C TYR A 448 6.55 -32.76 1.21
N SER A 449 6.65 -32.12 2.37
CA SER A 449 7.29 -32.78 3.51
C SER A 449 6.52 -34.07 3.85
N PRO A 450 7.20 -35.19 4.11
CA PRO A 450 6.53 -36.42 4.52
C PRO A 450 6.02 -36.36 5.97
N VAL A 451 6.32 -35.28 6.69
CA VAL A 451 5.89 -35.07 8.07
C VAL A 451 5.40 -33.64 8.27
N THR A 452 4.52 -33.42 9.24
CA THR A 452 4.15 -32.09 9.71
C THR A 452 4.39 -32.03 11.20
N THR A 453 5.07 -30.97 11.65
CA THR A 453 5.41 -30.78 13.06
C THR A 453 4.56 -29.68 13.69
N LEU A 454 4.43 -29.74 15.01
CA LEU A 454 3.79 -28.73 15.84
C LEU A 454 4.70 -28.32 16.98
N PRO A 455 4.64 -27.05 17.41
CA PRO A 455 5.26 -26.64 18.66
C PRO A 455 4.48 -27.23 19.85
N ILE A 456 5.17 -27.96 20.74
CA ILE A 456 4.64 -28.38 22.05
C ILE A 456 5.67 -27.98 23.10
N GLY A 457 5.36 -26.95 23.89
CA GLY A 457 6.35 -26.31 24.76
C GLY A 457 7.50 -25.74 23.92
N SER A 458 8.74 -26.13 24.25
CA SER A 458 9.94 -25.75 23.49
C SER A 458 10.34 -26.76 22.41
N GLU A 459 9.55 -27.82 22.20
CA GLU A 459 9.87 -28.91 21.29
C GLU A 459 9.05 -28.86 20.01
N LEU A 460 9.64 -29.34 18.90
CA LEU A 460 8.98 -29.47 17.62
C LEU A 460 8.64 -30.94 17.41
N VAL A 461 7.36 -31.26 17.54
CA VAL A 461 6.88 -32.65 17.64
C VAL A 461 6.15 -33.03 16.37
N VAL A 462 6.44 -34.21 15.82
CA VAL A 462 5.74 -34.75 14.66
C VAL A 462 4.28 -34.97 15.05
N ALA A 463 3.38 -34.33 14.29
CA ALA A 463 1.93 -34.45 14.47
C ALA A 463 1.31 -35.35 13.39
N ILE A 464 1.80 -35.24 12.15
CA ILE A 464 1.36 -36.05 11.01
C ILE A 464 2.58 -36.70 10.37
N SER A 465 2.48 -37.98 10.03
CA SER A 465 3.50 -38.70 9.26
C SER A 465 2.89 -39.43 8.08
N LYS A 466 3.53 -39.31 6.92
CA LYS A 466 3.23 -40.01 5.66
C LYS A 466 4.23 -41.13 5.36
N THR A 467 5.10 -41.43 6.31
CA THR A 467 6.13 -42.45 6.22
C THR A 467 6.14 -43.31 7.48
N PRO A 468 6.36 -44.63 7.40
CA PRO A 468 6.45 -45.48 8.58
C PRO A 468 7.74 -45.27 9.39
N LEU A 469 8.70 -44.49 8.89
CA LEU A 469 9.98 -44.24 9.59
C LEU A 469 9.83 -43.30 10.79
N VAL A 470 8.78 -42.48 10.78
CA VAL A 470 8.54 -41.42 11.76
C VAL A 470 7.11 -41.53 12.26
N HIS A 471 6.91 -41.34 13.56
CA HIS A 471 5.64 -41.52 14.22
C HIS A 471 5.18 -40.22 14.89
N PRO A 472 3.86 -39.96 14.93
CA PRO A 472 3.32 -38.90 15.78
C PRO A 472 3.84 -39.01 17.22
N GLY A 473 4.28 -37.89 17.78
CA GLY A 473 4.94 -37.82 19.09
C GLY A 473 6.47 -37.85 19.07
N ASP A 474 7.11 -38.19 17.93
CA ASP A 474 8.57 -38.05 17.81
C ASP A 474 8.97 -36.56 17.83
N VAL A 475 10.01 -36.21 18.59
CA VAL A 475 10.57 -34.84 18.66
C VAL A 475 11.67 -34.70 17.61
N VAL A 476 11.62 -33.66 16.78
CA VAL A 476 12.66 -33.33 15.80
C VAL A 476 13.80 -32.57 16.48
N ILE A 477 14.99 -33.17 16.48
CA ILE A 477 16.21 -32.61 17.10
C ILE A 477 17.03 -31.81 16.09
N SER A 478 17.21 -32.34 14.88
CA SER A 478 17.95 -31.67 13.81
C SER A 478 17.53 -32.17 12.43
N VAL A 479 17.69 -31.33 11.42
CA VAL A 479 17.44 -31.64 10.00
C VAL A 479 18.68 -31.26 9.20
N ASP A 480 19.21 -32.20 8.41
CA ASP A 480 20.45 -32.04 7.62
C ASP A 480 21.65 -31.58 8.47
N GLY A 481 21.73 -32.05 9.72
CA GLY A 481 22.77 -31.67 10.67
C GLY A 481 22.59 -30.29 11.33
N VAL A 482 21.57 -29.53 10.93
CA VAL A 482 21.23 -28.24 11.54
C VAL A 482 20.26 -28.46 12.71
N PRO A 483 20.56 -27.99 13.93
CA PRO A 483 19.65 -28.07 15.07
C PRO A 483 18.27 -27.47 14.75
N ALA A 484 17.20 -28.11 15.23
CA ALA A 484 15.85 -27.64 14.96
C ALA A 484 15.63 -26.18 15.43
N ALA A 485 16.20 -25.80 16.57
CA ALA A 485 16.11 -24.43 17.10
C ALA A 485 16.78 -23.38 16.19
N GLU A 486 17.93 -23.69 15.60
CA GLU A 486 18.62 -22.80 14.66
C GLU A 486 17.79 -22.64 13.38
N ARG A 487 17.26 -23.76 12.87
CA ARG A 487 16.41 -23.75 11.68
C ARG A 487 15.09 -22.99 11.90
N VAL A 488 14.53 -23.04 13.11
CA VAL A 488 13.38 -22.22 13.52
C VAL A 488 13.72 -20.74 13.45
N ALA A 489 14.89 -20.32 13.94
CA ALA A 489 15.33 -18.92 13.88
C ALA A 489 15.47 -18.45 12.42
N ASP A 490 16.16 -19.22 11.58
CA ASP A 490 16.37 -18.90 10.16
C ASP A 490 15.06 -18.75 9.37
N LEU A 491 14.08 -19.62 9.65
CA LEU A 491 12.77 -19.55 8.99
C LEU A 491 11.93 -18.38 9.54
N SER A 492 12.00 -18.12 10.85
CA SER A 492 11.27 -17.04 11.52
C SER A 492 11.65 -15.66 10.98
N ASP A 493 12.88 -15.51 10.48
CA ASP A 493 13.41 -14.30 9.86
C ASP A 493 12.78 -13.99 8.48
N LEU A 494 12.05 -14.93 7.89
CA LEU A 494 11.45 -14.81 6.55
C LEU A 494 9.93 -14.91 6.55
N ILE A 495 9.33 -15.18 7.71
CA ILE A 495 7.90 -15.45 7.86
C ILE A 495 7.27 -14.31 8.63
N SER A 496 6.33 -13.62 7.99
CA SER A 496 5.52 -12.56 8.60
C SER A 496 4.31 -13.14 9.33
N GLY A 497 3.88 -12.47 10.39
CA GLY A 497 2.69 -12.84 11.17
C GLY A 497 2.85 -12.61 12.67
N SER A 498 1.76 -12.83 13.40
CA SER A 498 1.76 -12.88 14.87
C SER A 498 2.72 -13.97 15.39
N PRO A 499 3.17 -13.89 16.65
CA PRO A 499 4.04 -14.91 17.23
C PRO A 499 3.51 -16.34 17.05
N GLN A 500 2.22 -16.56 17.33
CA GLN A 500 1.57 -17.86 17.18
C GLN A 500 1.48 -18.31 15.71
N LYS A 501 1.17 -17.40 14.77
CA LYS A 501 1.12 -17.72 13.34
C LYS A 501 2.50 -18.07 12.81
N LYS A 502 3.51 -17.27 13.17
CA LYS A 502 4.91 -17.46 12.74
C LYS A 502 5.43 -18.81 13.19
N VAL A 503 5.33 -19.12 14.49
CA VAL A 503 5.79 -20.41 15.02
C VAL A 503 5.08 -21.58 14.33
N HIS A 504 3.77 -21.44 14.07
CA HIS A 504 3.01 -22.47 13.37
C HIS A 504 3.53 -22.72 11.93
N ILE A 505 3.71 -21.67 11.12
CA ILE A 505 4.24 -21.81 9.75
C ILE A 505 5.66 -22.41 9.78
N VAL A 506 6.51 -21.95 10.71
CA VAL A 506 7.87 -22.46 10.87
C VAL A 506 7.87 -23.96 11.19
N ALA A 507 6.98 -24.42 12.08
CA ALA A 507 6.84 -25.82 12.41
C ALA A 507 6.39 -26.67 11.20
N GLU A 508 5.48 -26.16 10.36
CA GLU A 508 5.08 -26.84 9.12
C GLU A 508 6.23 -26.91 8.09
N ALA A 509 7.10 -25.90 8.04
CA ALA A 509 8.25 -25.81 7.12
C ALA A 509 9.54 -26.45 7.67
N LEU A 510 9.52 -26.97 8.92
CA LEU A 510 10.71 -27.43 9.61
C LEU A 510 11.41 -28.57 8.86
N VAL A 511 10.69 -29.58 8.38
CA VAL A 511 11.28 -30.60 7.51
C VAL A 511 10.98 -30.20 6.07
N PRO A 512 11.99 -29.89 5.23
CA PRO A 512 11.75 -29.40 3.90
C PRO A 512 11.26 -30.53 2.97
N ALA A 513 10.57 -30.15 1.89
CA ALA A 513 10.09 -31.08 0.88
C ALA A 513 11.21 -31.54 -0.08
N LYS A 514 12.27 -32.14 0.48
CA LYS A 514 13.40 -32.77 -0.22
C LYS A 514 13.95 -33.92 0.63
N ASP A 515 14.82 -34.74 0.05
CA ASP A 515 15.57 -35.73 0.83
C ASP A 515 16.33 -35.03 1.96
N SER A 516 16.05 -35.43 3.19
CA SER A 516 16.59 -34.80 4.40
C SER A 516 16.95 -35.85 5.44
N VAL A 517 18.09 -35.67 6.11
CA VAL A 517 18.49 -36.51 7.24
C VAL A 517 17.94 -35.90 8.53
N VAL A 518 17.10 -36.61 9.25
CA VAL A 518 16.43 -36.10 10.45
C VAL A 518 16.86 -36.91 11.67
N VAL A 519 17.28 -36.21 12.72
CA VAL A 519 17.52 -36.81 14.04
C VAL A 519 16.28 -36.59 14.88
N LEU A 520 15.75 -37.67 15.43
CA LEU A 520 14.49 -37.73 16.14
C LEU A 520 14.72 -38.28 17.55
N ARG A 521 13.97 -37.77 18.53
CA ARG A 521 13.84 -38.38 19.85
C ARG A 521 12.42 -38.92 20.01
N ALA A 522 12.32 -40.23 20.21
CA ALA A 522 11.05 -40.90 20.49
C ALA A 522 10.52 -40.52 21.88
N PRO A 523 9.21 -40.72 22.14
CA PRO A 523 8.61 -40.43 23.45
C PRO A 523 9.24 -41.17 24.65
N ASP A 524 9.92 -42.29 24.42
CA ASP A 524 10.65 -43.07 25.44
C ASP A 524 12.07 -42.52 25.71
N GLY A 525 12.47 -41.47 25.00
CA GLY A 525 13.79 -40.82 25.09
C GLY A 525 14.83 -41.38 24.11
N ALA A 526 14.55 -42.47 23.40
CA ALA A 526 15.48 -43.05 22.43
C ALA A 526 15.69 -42.09 21.24
N THR A 527 16.96 -41.87 20.87
CA THR A 527 17.30 -41.05 19.70
C THR A 527 17.60 -41.94 18.50
N ARG A 528 17.10 -41.57 17.32
CA ARG A 528 17.38 -42.25 16.06
C ARG A 528 17.56 -41.27 14.92
N THR A 529 18.23 -41.71 13.86
CA THR A 529 18.46 -40.92 12.64
C THR A 529 17.78 -41.62 11.49
N GLU A 530 16.96 -40.88 10.75
CA GLU A 530 16.22 -41.38 9.59
C GLU A 530 16.47 -40.49 8.38
N THR A 531 16.47 -41.08 7.19
CA THR A 531 16.47 -40.31 5.94
C THR A 531 15.05 -40.25 5.41
N LEU A 532 14.48 -39.04 5.34
CA LEU A 532 13.12 -38.81 4.90
C LEU A 532 13.12 -38.30 3.47
N SER A 533 12.40 -38.99 2.59
CA SER A 533 12.15 -38.55 1.21
C SER A 533 10.82 -37.80 1.11
N PRO A 534 10.70 -36.82 0.20
CA PRO A 534 9.50 -36.02 0.10
C PRO A 534 8.33 -36.84 -0.43
N SER A 535 7.12 -36.45 -0.03
CA SER A 535 5.87 -37.13 -0.34
C SER A 535 5.17 -36.49 -1.55
N ASN A 536 4.53 -37.29 -2.40
CA ASN A 536 3.63 -36.77 -3.45
C ASN A 536 2.24 -36.44 -2.88
N GLU A 537 1.91 -36.95 -1.69
CA GLU A 537 0.72 -36.56 -0.95
C GLU A 537 1.04 -35.34 -0.10
N ALA A 538 0.22 -34.30 -0.23
CA ALA A 538 0.28 -33.18 0.69
C ALA A 538 -0.03 -33.67 2.11
N SER A 539 0.83 -33.30 3.06
CA SER A 539 0.53 -33.42 4.49
C SER A 539 -0.39 -32.29 4.99
N SER A 540 -0.65 -31.28 4.14
CA SER A 540 -1.36 -30.05 4.44
C SER A 540 -2.87 -30.26 4.57
N ASN A 541 -3.29 -31.01 5.58
CA ASN A 541 -4.65 -30.85 6.10
C ASN A 541 -4.62 -29.74 7.15
N PHE A 542 -5.50 -28.75 6.99
CA PHE A 542 -5.75 -27.73 8.02
C PHE A 542 -6.42 -28.32 9.27
N SER A 543 -6.86 -29.59 9.21
CA SER A 543 -7.17 -30.40 10.39
C SER A 543 -6.01 -31.34 10.76
N LEU A 544 -5.56 -31.24 12.01
CA LEU A 544 -4.55 -32.14 12.59
C LEU A 544 -5.07 -33.56 12.80
N PHE A 545 -6.38 -33.70 13.00
CA PHE A 545 -7.04 -34.97 13.28
C PHE A 545 -8.07 -35.26 12.19
N ASP A 546 -8.04 -36.48 11.66
CA ASP A 546 -8.98 -36.94 10.61
C ASP A 546 -10.30 -37.38 11.28
N ARG A 547 -11.12 -36.41 11.69
CA ARG A 547 -12.40 -36.67 12.38
C ARG A 547 -13.61 -36.24 11.53
N PRO A 548 -14.51 -37.17 11.18
CA PRO A 548 -15.74 -36.83 10.48
C PRO A 548 -16.72 -36.07 11.39
N ARG A 549 -17.59 -35.28 10.75
CA ARG A 549 -18.78 -34.70 11.41
C ARG A 549 -19.68 -35.81 11.96
N GLY A 550 -20.32 -35.58 13.10
CA GLY A 550 -21.16 -36.61 13.74
C GLY A 550 -21.31 -36.44 15.25
N MET A 551 -22.16 -37.29 15.85
CA MET A 551 -22.26 -37.41 17.30
C MET A 551 -21.00 -38.03 17.89
N LEU A 552 -20.55 -37.55 19.05
CA LEU A 552 -19.30 -37.93 19.71
C LEU A 552 -19.44 -39.18 20.59
N THR A 553 -20.18 -40.19 20.13
CA THR A 553 -20.47 -41.44 20.88
C THR A 553 -19.21 -42.22 21.23
N ASP A 554 -18.24 -42.28 20.32
CA ASP A 554 -16.93 -42.92 20.51
C ASP A 554 -16.08 -42.25 21.60
N LEU A 555 -16.37 -40.98 21.91
CA LEU A 555 -15.70 -40.22 22.97
C LEU A 555 -16.52 -40.17 24.27
N GLY A 556 -17.58 -40.98 24.38
CA GLY A 556 -18.46 -41.01 25.56
C GLY A 556 -19.40 -39.81 25.67
N ALA A 557 -19.55 -39.02 24.60
CA ALA A 557 -20.42 -37.84 24.53
C ALA A 557 -21.46 -37.99 23.42
N ALA A 558 -22.31 -39.02 23.54
CA ALA A 558 -23.26 -39.43 22.50
C ALA A 558 -24.33 -38.39 22.12
N ASP A 559 -24.52 -37.37 22.96
CA ASP A 559 -25.44 -36.25 22.76
C ASP A 559 -24.73 -34.94 22.38
N VAL A 560 -23.43 -34.98 22.06
CA VAL A 560 -22.67 -33.84 21.54
C VAL A 560 -22.39 -34.04 20.06
N TYR A 561 -22.72 -33.05 19.23
CA TYR A 561 -22.48 -33.07 17.79
C TYR A 561 -21.24 -32.26 17.43
N TYR A 562 -20.39 -32.83 16.57
CA TYR A 562 -19.16 -32.19 16.10
C TYR A 562 -19.24 -31.88 14.60
N VAL A 563 -18.77 -30.70 14.21
CA VAL A 563 -18.63 -30.27 12.82
C VAL A 563 -17.24 -29.71 12.58
N CYS A 564 -16.51 -30.30 11.63
CA CYS A 564 -15.28 -29.72 11.11
C CYS A 564 -15.60 -28.67 10.05
N LEU A 565 -15.09 -27.45 10.20
CA LEU A 565 -15.35 -26.34 9.27
C LEU A 565 -14.14 -26.01 8.40
N ASP A 566 -13.20 -26.94 8.29
CA ASP A 566 -12.05 -26.79 7.39
C ASP A 566 -12.42 -27.14 5.95
N THR A 567 -12.54 -26.14 5.08
CA THR A 567 -12.87 -26.33 3.66
C THR A 567 -11.83 -27.10 2.86
N TYR A 568 -10.59 -27.17 3.34
CA TYR A 568 -9.50 -27.88 2.67
C TYR A 568 -9.34 -29.31 3.20
N GLY A 569 -10.05 -29.66 4.27
CA GLY A 569 -10.02 -30.97 4.89
C GLY A 569 -10.96 -31.97 4.22
N LYS A 570 -10.71 -33.26 4.46
CA LYS A 570 -11.54 -34.37 3.94
C LYS A 570 -13.00 -34.33 4.40
N HIS A 571 -13.27 -33.65 5.51
CA HIS A 571 -14.56 -33.62 6.19
C HIS A 571 -15.27 -32.28 6.11
N ALA A 572 -14.86 -31.41 5.17
CA ALA A 572 -15.56 -30.16 4.86
C ALA A 572 -17.06 -30.43 4.65
N PRO A 573 -17.94 -29.58 5.18
CA PRO A 573 -19.38 -29.68 4.92
C PRO A 573 -19.67 -29.29 3.46
N THR A 574 -20.60 -29.98 2.83
CA THR A 574 -21.14 -29.62 1.52
C THR A 574 -22.59 -29.15 1.65
N VAL A 575 -23.14 -28.57 0.58
CA VAL A 575 -24.53 -28.08 0.56
C VAL A 575 -25.51 -29.22 0.86
N GLU A 576 -25.21 -30.44 0.40
CA GLU A 576 -26.02 -31.64 0.64
C GLU A 576 -26.02 -32.08 2.11
N ASP A 577 -24.98 -31.75 2.87
CA ASP A 577 -24.89 -32.09 4.30
C ASP A 577 -25.74 -31.16 5.17
N LEU A 578 -26.05 -29.95 4.71
CA LEU A 578 -26.70 -28.92 5.53
C LEU A 578 -28.03 -29.36 6.17
N PRO A 579 -28.95 -30.07 5.49
CA PRO A 579 -30.18 -30.56 6.12
C PRO A 579 -29.90 -31.55 7.27
N ASP A 580 -28.94 -32.45 7.12
CA ASP A 580 -28.57 -33.39 8.18
C ASP A 580 -27.87 -32.66 9.32
N ILE A 581 -26.88 -31.81 9.02
CA ILE A 581 -26.19 -30.98 10.03
C ILE A 581 -27.20 -30.21 10.89
N ARG A 582 -28.18 -29.53 10.25
CA ARG A 582 -29.25 -28.82 10.98
C ARG A 582 -30.06 -29.75 11.88
N THR A 583 -30.42 -30.92 11.39
CA THR A 583 -31.22 -31.91 12.12
C THR A 583 -30.45 -32.46 13.32
N GLN A 584 -29.20 -32.85 13.13
CA GLN A 584 -28.34 -33.39 14.18
C GLN A 584 -28.00 -32.34 15.23
N MET A 585 -27.67 -31.11 14.81
CA MET A 585 -27.45 -30.00 15.73
C MET A 585 -28.70 -29.74 16.58
N ALA A 586 -29.89 -29.69 15.99
CA ALA A 586 -31.13 -29.47 16.72
C ALA A 586 -31.43 -30.57 17.76
N ALA A 587 -30.96 -31.80 17.52
CA ALA A 587 -31.12 -32.94 18.43
C ALA A 587 -30.03 -33.03 19.51
N ALA A 588 -28.90 -32.33 19.36
CA ALA A 588 -27.76 -32.44 20.26
C ALA A 588 -27.93 -31.62 21.55
N ARG A 589 -27.45 -32.16 22.68
CA ARG A 589 -27.29 -31.41 23.94
C ARG A 589 -26.29 -30.27 23.78
N GLY A 590 -25.21 -30.48 23.02
CA GLY A 590 -24.20 -29.46 22.74
C GLY A 590 -23.58 -29.62 21.35
N VAL A 591 -23.00 -28.56 20.82
CA VAL A 591 -22.30 -28.56 19.52
C VAL A 591 -20.86 -28.11 19.69
N VAL A 592 -19.92 -28.84 19.10
CA VAL A 592 -18.52 -28.44 18.93
C VAL A 592 -18.27 -28.08 17.47
N LEU A 593 -17.80 -26.85 17.24
CA LEU A 593 -17.45 -26.34 15.91
C LEU A 593 -15.93 -26.22 15.80
N ASP A 594 -15.32 -26.98 14.89
CA ASP A 594 -13.87 -26.89 14.68
C ASP A 594 -13.52 -25.79 13.68
N MET A 595 -13.04 -24.66 14.22
CA MET A 595 -12.57 -23.48 13.49
C MET A 595 -11.04 -23.40 13.43
N ARG A 596 -10.32 -24.48 13.77
CA ARG A 596 -8.84 -24.53 13.64
C ARG A 596 -8.40 -24.50 12.17
N GLY A 597 -9.29 -24.85 11.23
CA GLY A 597 -9.11 -24.67 9.80
C GLY A 597 -9.72 -23.38 9.27
N TYR A 598 -10.16 -23.39 8.01
CA TYR A 598 -10.72 -22.22 7.34
C TYR A 598 -12.10 -22.54 6.73
N PRO A 599 -13.18 -21.82 7.11
CA PRO A 599 -14.51 -22.10 6.59
C PRO A 599 -14.64 -21.63 5.14
N ASP A 600 -15.58 -22.20 4.40
CA ASP A 600 -16.07 -21.67 3.12
C ASP A 600 -17.51 -21.16 3.26
N ALA A 601 -18.18 -20.88 2.14
CA ALA A 601 -19.58 -20.43 2.16
C ALA A 601 -20.52 -21.43 2.87
N VAL A 602 -20.31 -22.74 2.68
CA VAL A 602 -21.12 -23.77 3.37
C VAL A 602 -20.82 -23.78 4.86
N GLY A 603 -19.55 -23.68 5.24
CA GLY A 603 -19.14 -23.49 6.63
C GLY A 603 -19.82 -22.28 7.28
N TRP A 604 -19.89 -21.14 6.57
CA TRP A 604 -20.60 -19.95 7.03
C TRP A 604 -22.12 -20.17 7.21
N GLU A 605 -22.76 -21.01 6.39
CA GLU A 605 -24.15 -21.39 6.61
C GLU A 605 -24.34 -22.19 7.90
N VAL A 606 -23.44 -23.14 8.19
CA VAL A 606 -23.45 -23.87 9.49
C VAL A 606 -23.30 -22.90 10.65
N LEU A 607 -22.36 -21.96 10.54
CA LEU A 607 -22.06 -20.97 11.54
C LEU A 607 -23.21 -19.97 11.79
N ALA A 608 -23.98 -19.63 10.76
CA ALA A 608 -25.16 -18.78 10.88
C ALA A 608 -26.26 -19.42 11.75
N HIS A 609 -26.28 -20.76 11.89
CA HIS A 609 -27.23 -21.48 12.74
C HIS A 609 -26.88 -21.48 14.23
N VAL A 610 -25.72 -20.99 14.65
CA VAL A 610 -25.34 -20.99 16.07
C VAL A 610 -25.25 -19.59 16.68
N ALA A 611 -25.18 -18.53 15.87
CA ALA A 611 -25.00 -17.17 16.33
C ALA A 611 -26.27 -16.32 16.18
N ASN A 612 -26.42 -15.32 17.04
CA ASN A 612 -27.58 -14.42 17.00
C ASN A 612 -27.42 -13.43 15.84
N SER A 613 -28.48 -13.16 15.09
CA SER A 613 -28.44 -12.24 13.94
C SER A 613 -28.12 -10.79 14.30
N ASP A 614 -28.31 -10.41 15.57
CA ASP A 614 -27.95 -9.11 16.16
C ASP A 614 -26.54 -9.08 16.78
N SER A 615 -25.74 -10.14 16.60
CA SER A 615 -24.34 -10.15 16.99
C SER A 615 -23.57 -9.10 16.18
N PHE A 616 -22.74 -8.33 16.87
CA PHE A 616 -21.90 -7.31 16.25
C PHE A 616 -20.47 -7.83 16.09
N GLY A 617 -19.83 -7.43 14.99
CA GLY A 617 -18.53 -7.90 14.57
C GLY A 617 -17.40 -6.96 14.97
N PRO A 618 -16.22 -7.13 14.37
CA PRO A 618 -15.09 -6.25 14.63
C PRO A 618 -15.34 -4.85 14.05
N LYS A 619 -14.55 -3.87 14.52
CA LYS A 619 -14.51 -2.53 13.92
C LYS A 619 -13.63 -2.59 12.68
N MET A 620 -14.14 -2.12 11.55
CA MET A 620 -13.42 -2.12 10.27
C MET A 620 -13.18 -0.68 9.81
N ALA A 621 -12.06 -0.43 9.15
CA ALA A 621 -11.79 0.86 8.52
C ALA A 621 -10.96 0.70 7.23
N GLU A 622 -11.33 1.47 6.20
CA GLU A 622 -10.54 1.58 4.97
C GLU A 622 -9.49 2.68 5.11
N LEU A 623 -8.43 2.57 4.33
CA LEU A 623 -7.39 3.59 4.28
C LEU A 623 -7.56 4.45 3.04
N MET A 624 -8.01 5.68 3.21
CA MET A 624 -8.09 6.67 2.13
C MET A 624 -6.76 7.41 2.01
N VAL A 625 -6.15 7.34 0.83
CA VAL A 625 -4.86 7.98 0.52
C VAL A 625 -4.99 8.84 -0.72
N THR A 626 -4.54 10.08 -0.62
CA THR A 626 -4.30 11.01 -1.72
C THR A 626 -2.82 11.39 -1.72
N PRO A 627 -2.30 12.17 -2.69
CA PRO A 627 -0.93 12.65 -2.64
C PRO A 627 -0.64 13.45 -1.36
N ASP A 628 -1.66 14.09 -0.80
CA ASP A 628 -1.54 15.07 0.28
C ASP A 628 -2.07 14.59 1.63
N ARG A 629 -2.86 13.51 1.66
CA ARG A 629 -3.54 13.05 2.86
C ARG A 629 -3.58 11.53 2.98
N ARG A 630 -3.51 11.06 4.22
CA ARG A 630 -3.75 9.66 4.61
C ARG A 630 -4.74 9.63 5.76
N GLU A 631 -5.85 8.91 5.60
CA GLU A 631 -6.95 8.88 6.56
C GLU A 631 -7.49 7.45 6.74
N ILE A 632 -7.69 7.04 7.99
CA ILE A 632 -8.40 5.81 8.35
C ILE A 632 -9.89 6.17 8.44
N VAL A 633 -10.69 5.61 7.54
CA VAL A 633 -12.13 5.88 7.45
C VAL A 633 -12.91 4.69 8.01
N PRO A 634 -13.57 4.85 9.18
CA PRO A 634 -14.37 3.78 9.76
C PRO A 634 -15.52 3.33 8.85
N GLN A 635 -15.72 2.02 8.79
CA GLN A 635 -16.88 1.40 8.15
C GLN A 635 -18.06 1.36 9.14
N PRO A 636 -19.30 1.19 8.64
CA PRO A 636 -20.47 0.95 9.49
C PRO A 636 -20.26 -0.23 10.43
N THR A 637 -21.00 -0.26 11.55
CA THR A 637 -21.00 -1.38 12.48
C THR A 637 -21.34 -2.67 11.74
N GLN A 638 -20.48 -3.67 11.88
CA GLN A 638 -20.68 -4.98 11.27
C GLN A 638 -21.70 -5.76 12.10
N LEU A 639 -22.79 -6.21 11.47
CA LEU A 639 -23.78 -7.11 12.07
C LEU A 639 -23.73 -8.45 11.35
N LEU A 640 -23.88 -9.56 12.07
CA LEU A 640 -23.86 -10.90 11.43
C LEU A 640 -24.90 -11.01 10.30
N SER A 641 -26.05 -10.36 10.45
CA SER A 641 -27.11 -10.29 9.42
C SER A 641 -26.68 -9.67 8.08
N MET A 642 -25.57 -8.93 8.05
CA MET A 642 -24.98 -8.38 6.81
C MET A 642 -24.16 -9.43 6.04
N TRP A 643 -23.79 -10.53 6.70
CA TRP A 643 -22.83 -11.52 6.19
C TRP A 643 -23.46 -12.87 5.83
N GLY A 644 -24.77 -13.05 6.04
CA GLY A 644 -25.47 -14.29 5.69
C GLY A 644 -26.93 -14.33 6.15
N PRO A 645 -27.69 -15.37 5.76
CA PRO A 645 -29.09 -15.50 6.13
C PRO A 645 -29.24 -15.63 7.65
N ALA A 646 -30.20 -14.91 8.22
CA ALA A 646 -30.60 -15.08 9.62
C ALA A 646 -31.40 -16.38 9.74
N ALA A 647 -30.75 -17.50 10.03
CA ALA A 647 -31.44 -18.73 10.32
C ALA A 647 -31.76 -18.83 11.82
N SER A 648 -32.97 -19.30 12.14
CA SER A 648 -33.39 -19.62 13.51
C SER A 648 -32.48 -20.73 14.06
N GLY A 649 -31.62 -20.34 15.00
CA GLY A 649 -30.46 -21.12 15.37
C GLY A 649 -30.68 -22.18 16.44
N TYR A 650 -29.75 -23.12 16.48
CA TYR A 650 -29.51 -24.00 17.61
C TYR A 650 -29.27 -23.16 18.88
N ALA A 651 -30.11 -23.33 19.89
CA ALA A 651 -30.06 -22.56 21.14
C ALA A 651 -29.24 -23.23 22.24
N GLY A 652 -28.81 -24.48 22.05
CA GLY A 652 -28.03 -25.22 23.04
C GLY A 652 -26.59 -24.72 23.21
N PRO A 653 -25.84 -25.26 24.17
CA PRO A 653 -24.41 -24.99 24.35
C PRO A 653 -23.55 -25.17 23.09
N VAL A 654 -22.67 -24.21 22.83
CA VAL A 654 -21.73 -24.26 21.70
C VAL A 654 -20.31 -24.03 22.20
N VAL A 655 -19.36 -24.82 21.69
CA VAL A 655 -17.94 -24.64 21.90
C VAL A 655 -17.24 -24.53 20.53
N VAL A 656 -16.34 -23.57 20.38
CA VAL A 656 -15.59 -23.34 19.14
C VAL A 656 -14.12 -23.66 19.37
N LEU A 657 -13.54 -24.51 18.52
CA LEU A 657 -12.11 -24.81 18.56
C LEU A 657 -11.34 -23.81 17.69
N THR A 658 -10.27 -23.21 18.22
CA THR A 658 -9.45 -22.23 17.48
C THR A 658 -7.95 -22.49 17.66
N GLY A 659 -7.14 -21.85 16.80
CA GLY A 659 -5.69 -21.87 16.90
C GLY A 659 -5.02 -20.95 15.87
N ALA A 660 -3.69 -21.03 15.74
CA ALA A 660 -2.90 -20.13 14.90
C ALA A 660 -3.26 -20.10 13.40
N ARG A 661 -4.04 -21.07 12.92
CA ARG A 661 -4.58 -21.12 11.54
C ARG A 661 -5.99 -20.55 11.39
N THR A 662 -6.71 -20.34 12.48
CA THR A 662 -7.97 -19.58 12.49
C THR A 662 -7.64 -18.15 12.05
N GLN A 663 -7.93 -17.83 10.79
CA GLN A 663 -7.47 -16.61 10.14
C GLN A 663 -8.60 -15.92 9.38
N SER A 664 -8.49 -14.60 9.20
CA SER A 664 -9.31 -13.82 8.27
C SER A 664 -10.80 -14.04 8.48
N GLN A 665 -11.53 -14.64 7.53
CA GLN A 665 -12.97 -14.85 7.69
C GLN A 665 -13.33 -15.73 8.91
N ALA A 666 -12.47 -16.67 9.29
CA ALA A 666 -12.66 -17.49 10.49
C ALA A 666 -12.62 -16.61 11.76
N GLU A 667 -11.72 -15.64 11.78
CA GLU A 667 -11.61 -14.63 12.85
C GLU A 667 -12.77 -13.63 12.81
N HIS A 668 -13.21 -13.26 11.61
CA HIS A 668 -14.36 -12.39 11.41
C HIS A 668 -15.63 -13.01 12.00
N TRP A 669 -15.88 -14.30 11.72
CA TRP A 669 -17.00 -15.00 12.33
C TRP A 669 -16.85 -15.14 13.85
N THR A 670 -15.66 -15.55 14.31
CA THR A 670 -15.38 -15.73 15.75
C THR A 670 -15.61 -14.44 16.54
N SER A 671 -15.37 -13.27 15.94
CA SER A 671 -15.67 -11.97 16.56
C SER A 671 -17.17 -11.79 16.88
N PHE A 672 -18.08 -12.25 16.00
CA PHE A 672 -19.52 -12.23 16.29
C PHE A 672 -19.89 -13.18 17.42
N PHE A 673 -19.25 -14.36 17.47
CA PHE A 673 -19.48 -15.35 18.51
C PHE A 673 -19.10 -14.82 19.91
N VAL A 674 -17.96 -14.16 20.01
CA VAL A 674 -17.45 -13.55 21.25
C VAL A 674 -18.29 -12.37 21.70
N SER A 675 -18.75 -11.51 20.78
CA SER A 675 -19.43 -10.25 21.13
C SER A 675 -20.72 -10.43 21.93
N LYS A 676 -21.39 -11.57 21.76
CA LYS A 676 -22.59 -11.95 22.52
C LYS A 676 -22.34 -13.02 23.57
N LYS A 677 -21.08 -13.42 23.80
CA LYS A 677 -20.70 -14.53 24.70
C LYS A 677 -21.51 -15.80 24.42
N ARG A 678 -21.64 -16.16 23.14
CA ARG A 678 -22.55 -17.24 22.70
C ARG A 678 -22.13 -18.62 23.22
N GLY A 679 -20.85 -18.80 23.50
CA GLY A 679 -20.29 -20.02 24.07
C GLY A 679 -18.81 -19.83 24.35
N LYS A 680 -18.08 -20.93 24.52
CA LYS A 680 -16.64 -20.90 24.85
C LYS A 680 -15.78 -21.13 23.62
N ILE A 681 -14.63 -20.46 23.59
CA ILE A 681 -13.52 -20.74 22.68
C ILE A 681 -12.48 -21.60 23.39
N VAL A 682 -12.10 -22.71 22.79
CA VAL A 682 -11.15 -23.68 23.33
C VAL A 682 -10.01 -23.89 22.34
N GLY A 683 -8.76 -23.95 22.81
CA GLY A 683 -7.60 -24.19 21.96
C GLY A 683 -6.52 -23.13 22.12
N GLY A 684 -6.03 -22.57 21.02
CA GLY A 684 -5.01 -21.51 21.02
C GLY A 684 -5.53 -20.20 20.45
N ALA A 685 -4.77 -19.12 20.62
CA ALA A 685 -5.08 -17.84 20.02
C ALA A 685 -5.15 -17.92 18.48
N THR A 686 -6.04 -17.14 17.89
CA THR A 686 -6.20 -17.06 16.42
C THR A 686 -5.01 -16.36 15.76
N SER A 687 -4.98 -16.31 14.43
CA SER A 687 -3.82 -15.83 13.67
C SER A 687 -3.46 -14.35 13.87
N GLY A 688 -4.42 -13.51 14.23
CA GLY A 688 -4.27 -12.06 14.31
C GLY A 688 -4.21 -11.36 12.94
N ALA A 689 -4.81 -11.95 11.90
CA ALA A 689 -4.78 -11.44 10.53
C ALA A 689 -6.19 -11.38 9.93
N ASN A 690 -7.01 -10.47 10.46
CA ASN A 690 -8.32 -10.16 9.94
C ASN A 690 -8.29 -8.88 9.08
N GLY A 691 -9.17 -8.80 8.09
CA GLY A 691 -9.22 -7.74 7.09
C GLY A 691 -9.02 -8.27 5.66
N THR A 692 -9.54 -7.53 4.68
CA THR A 692 -9.39 -7.90 3.28
C THR A 692 -7.92 -7.81 2.88
N ILE A 693 -7.41 -8.90 2.33
CA ILE A 693 -6.05 -9.00 1.81
C ILE A 693 -5.90 -8.19 0.51
N THR A 694 -4.69 -7.71 0.26
CA THR A 694 -4.30 -7.09 -1.02
C THR A 694 -2.90 -7.51 -1.40
N GLY A 695 -2.50 -7.27 -2.65
CA GLY A 695 -1.15 -7.53 -3.12
C GLY A 695 -0.66 -6.56 -4.18
N VAL A 696 0.66 -6.46 -4.24
CA VAL A 696 1.41 -5.63 -5.19
C VAL A 696 2.28 -6.54 -6.07
N GLN A 697 2.24 -6.33 -7.38
CA GLN A 697 3.18 -6.98 -8.30
C GLN A 697 4.51 -6.25 -8.24
N LEU A 698 5.58 -7.02 -8.32
CA LEU A 698 6.95 -6.54 -8.27
C LEU A 698 7.67 -6.92 -9.57
N PRO A 699 8.61 -6.09 -10.08
CA PRO A 699 9.45 -6.40 -11.23
C PRO A 699 10.05 -7.82 -11.18
N GLY A 700 10.22 -8.45 -12.35
CA GLY A 700 10.75 -9.81 -12.45
C GLY A 700 9.74 -10.94 -12.22
N GLY A 701 8.45 -10.63 -12.15
CA GLY A 701 7.38 -11.61 -11.94
C GLY A 701 7.25 -12.06 -10.48
N PHE A 702 7.65 -11.20 -9.55
CA PHE A 702 7.46 -11.40 -8.13
C PHE A 702 6.21 -10.66 -7.63
N GLY A 703 5.77 -10.97 -6.41
CA GLY A 703 4.65 -10.29 -5.77
C GLY A 703 4.77 -10.34 -4.26
N MET A 704 4.09 -9.40 -3.60
CA MET A 704 3.97 -9.35 -2.15
C MET A 704 2.52 -9.08 -1.77
N THR A 705 2.02 -9.72 -0.73
CA THR A 705 0.69 -9.47 -0.17
C THR A 705 0.79 -8.91 1.23
N PHE A 706 -0.29 -8.30 1.71
CA PHE A 706 -0.47 -7.84 3.09
C PHE A 706 -1.96 -7.50 3.33
N THR A 707 -2.33 -7.25 4.59
CA THR A 707 -3.67 -6.85 5.00
C THR A 707 -3.93 -5.40 4.58
N GLY A 708 -4.92 -5.19 3.70
CA GLY A 708 -5.26 -3.86 3.19
C GLY A 708 -6.24 -3.08 4.09
N MET A 709 -7.03 -3.78 4.92
CA MET A 709 -8.05 -3.18 5.77
C MET A 709 -7.59 -3.13 7.23
N ARG A 710 -7.88 -2.03 7.93
CA ARG A 710 -7.73 -1.97 9.38
C ARG A 710 -8.91 -2.67 10.07
N VAL A 711 -8.60 -3.58 10.97
CA VAL A 711 -9.56 -4.30 11.80
C VAL A 711 -9.12 -4.22 13.25
N ASP A 712 -10.04 -3.81 14.12
CA ASP A 712 -9.89 -3.78 15.58
C ASP A 712 -11.00 -4.63 16.21
N ASN A 713 -10.80 -5.06 17.45
CA ASN A 713 -11.83 -5.77 18.21
C ASN A 713 -13.08 -4.89 18.37
N ALA A 714 -14.22 -5.51 18.69
CA ALA A 714 -15.48 -4.79 18.85
C ALA A 714 -15.43 -3.71 19.96
N ASP A 715 -14.61 -3.90 20.99
CA ASP A 715 -14.35 -2.91 22.03
C ASP A 715 -13.37 -1.80 21.60
N GLY A 716 -12.67 -1.97 20.46
CA GLY A 716 -11.65 -1.06 19.94
C GLY A 716 -10.23 -1.40 20.35
N SER A 717 -10.00 -2.49 21.09
CA SER A 717 -8.64 -2.98 21.33
C SER A 717 -8.00 -3.52 20.04
N PRO A 718 -6.66 -3.45 19.91
CA PRO A 718 -5.94 -3.96 18.74
C PRO A 718 -6.27 -5.42 18.43
N PHE A 719 -6.63 -5.71 17.17
CA PHE A 719 -6.80 -7.09 16.68
C PHE A 719 -5.51 -7.61 16.02
N HIS A 720 -4.90 -6.79 15.18
CA HIS A 720 -3.77 -7.20 14.32
C HIS A 720 -2.59 -7.71 15.16
N SER A 721 -1.96 -8.80 14.72
CA SER A 721 -0.87 -9.49 15.42
C SER A 721 -1.22 -10.12 16.78
N HIS A 722 -2.45 -9.94 17.28
CA HIS A 722 -2.92 -10.49 18.56
C HIS A 722 -3.95 -11.60 18.34
N GLY A 723 -4.96 -11.35 17.51
CA GLY A 723 -6.08 -12.26 17.29
C GLY A 723 -7.06 -12.32 18.46
N ILE A 724 -7.85 -13.37 18.51
CA ILE A 724 -8.83 -13.67 19.55
C ILE A 724 -8.20 -14.70 20.49
N ALA A 725 -8.15 -14.38 21.78
CA ALA A 725 -7.69 -15.30 22.81
C ALA A 725 -8.78 -16.36 23.10
N PRO A 726 -8.39 -17.62 23.38
CA PRO A 726 -9.33 -18.63 23.81
C PRO A 726 -9.80 -18.37 25.25
N ASP A 727 -11.04 -18.76 25.57
CA ASP A 727 -11.52 -18.78 26.97
C ASP A 727 -10.83 -19.89 27.78
N VAL A 728 -10.49 -20.99 27.11
CA VAL A 728 -9.77 -22.13 27.68
C VAL A 728 -8.60 -22.46 26.78
N GLU A 729 -7.41 -22.06 27.19
CA GLU A 729 -6.18 -22.39 26.49
C GLU A 729 -5.83 -23.87 26.68
N VAL A 730 -5.66 -24.59 25.57
CA VAL A 730 -5.25 -25.99 25.56
C VAL A 730 -4.49 -26.30 24.27
N ALA A 731 -3.34 -26.97 24.41
CA ALA A 731 -2.52 -27.42 23.30
C ALA A 731 -2.48 -28.97 23.26
N PRO A 732 -2.23 -29.58 22.10
CA PRO A 732 -1.96 -31.01 22.00
C PRO A 732 -0.81 -31.44 22.93
N THR A 733 -0.93 -32.63 23.52
CA THR A 733 0.18 -33.25 24.27
C THR A 733 0.92 -34.27 23.39
N ILE A 734 2.20 -34.52 23.68
CA ILE A 734 2.98 -35.56 22.98
C ILE A 734 2.30 -36.93 23.10
N THR A 735 1.81 -37.25 24.28
CA THR A 735 1.11 -38.51 24.55
C THR A 735 -0.17 -38.63 23.73
N ASP A 736 -0.98 -37.58 23.69
CA ASP A 736 -2.24 -37.61 22.93
C ASP A 736 -1.98 -37.69 21.42
N LEU A 737 -0.98 -36.97 20.89
CA LEU A 737 -0.60 -37.09 19.49
C LEU A 737 -0.17 -38.52 19.12
N ARG A 738 0.67 -39.14 19.95
CA ARG A 738 1.10 -40.53 19.77
C ARG A 738 -0.09 -41.50 19.80
N ASP A 739 -1.03 -41.26 20.71
CA ASP A 739 -2.21 -42.11 20.91
C ASP A 739 -3.36 -41.80 19.92
N GLY A 740 -3.19 -40.81 19.03
CA GLY A 740 -4.23 -40.38 18.09
C GLY A 740 -5.43 -39.68 18.74
N LYS A 741 -5.23 -39.08 19.92
CA LYS A 741 -6.26 -38.37 20.70
C LYS A 741 -6.18 -36.86 20.44
N ASP A 742 -7.34 -36.25 20.24
CA ASP A 742 -7.43 -34.80 20.09
C ASP A 742 -7.66 -34.13 21.46
N THR A 743 -6.57 -33.68 22.10
CA THR A 743 -6.60 -33.01 23.41
C THR A 743 -7.58 -31.84 23.45
N VAL A 744 -7.62 -31.04 22.37
CA VAL A 744 -8.42 -29.81 22.30
C VAL A 744 -9.91 -30.17 22.20
N LEU A 745 -10.26 -31.16 21.36
CA LEU A 745 -11.64 -31.65 21.27
C LEU A 745 -12.11 -32.30 22.57
N LEU A 746 -11.28 -33.13 23.19
CA LEU A 746 -11.60 -33.76 24.49
C LEU A 746 -11.87 -32.70 25.56
N ARG A 747 -11.07 -31.63 25.57
CA ARG A 747 -11.34 -30.50 26.47
C ARG A 747 -12.64 -29.79 26.13
N ALA A 748 -12.92 -29.55 24.85
CA ALA A 748 -14.16 -28.89 24.44
C ALA A 748 -15.43 -29.65 24.85
N ILE A 749 -15.41 -30.99 24.82
CA ILE A 749 -16.52 -31.81 25.31
C ILE A 749 -16.79 -31.53 26.81
N GLN A 750 -15.75 -31.34 27.61
CA GLN A 750 -15.88 -31.05 29.05
C GLN A 750 -16.47 -29.66 29.32
N GLU A 751 -16.37 -28.75 28.35
CA GLU A 751 -16.89 -27.38 28.45
C GLU A 751 -18.38 -27.27 28.06
N ILE A 752 -19.01 -28.36 27.60
CA ILE A 752 -20.44 -28.44 27.34
C ILE A 752 -21.18 -28.77 28.66
N PRO A 753 -22.06 -27.88 29.14
CA PRO A 753 -22.82 -28.05 30.39
C PRO A 753 -23.73 -29.28 30.44
#